data_AF-A0A3M7NC41-F1
#
_entry.id   AF-A0A3M7NC41-F1
#
_cell.length_a   1.000
_cell.length_b   1.000
_cell.length_c   1.000
_cell.angle_alpha   90.00
_cell.angle_beta   90.00
_cell.angle_gamma   90.00
#
_symmetry.space_group_name_H-M   'P 1'
#
loop_
_entity.id
_entity.type
_entity.pdbx_description
1 polymer ?
#
loop_
_entity_poly.entity_id
_entity_poly.type
_entity_poly.pdbx_seq_one_letter_code
_entity_poly.pdbx_strand_id
1 'polypeptide(L)'
;MAASLRLGSSLLRSSSRPILQKATYGGARYASTGSLKEVFAAKLPEQVEKIKKLRKDYGSTVVGEVTLDQVYGGARGIKSLVWEGSVLDSEEGIRFRGKTIPECQELLPKAAGGEEPLPEGLFWLLLTGEVPTEQQVRELSADWASRSALPKFVEDLIDSLPKDLHPMAQFSIAVVALEQTSEFAKAYAKGINKKDYWVYTFEDSQNLIAKLPTIAAKIYRNVFKDGKVAPIQQDKDYGFNLANQLGFGDNHDFVELMRLYLTIHSDHEGGNVSAHTTHLVGSALSSPFLSLAAGLNGLAGPLHGLANQEVLNWLTEFKREVGNDLSDKAITDYLWSTLNAGRVVPGYGHAVLRKTDPRYVSQREFALRHLPDDPLFKLVSQVYKIAPGVLTEHGKTKNPYPNVDAHSGVLLQYYGLTEASYYTVLFGVSRAFGVLPQLIIDRAVGAPIERPKSFSTEAYAKLVGASLADKTKTIGDMSAPAAIAAAPGPVQIEKKPVKFSNLLLGAGLNMFEVTTLGQPLEVVKTTMAANRADSFAGAMSRIWSRGGVLGFYQGLIPWAWIEASTKGAVLLFVASEAEYYAKTFGANDFVAGISGGMFGGLAQAYATMGFCTCMKTVEITQHKLASQGIKPPSTFQTFAGIYRKEGIRGINKGVNAVAIRQVTNWGSRFGLSRLSEQGIRRVTGKGDSEKLSAPEKILSSALGGGLSAWNQPIEVIRVEMQSKTNDPNRPKNLTVGKTLNYIYSTNGLKGLYRGVTPRIALGVWQTICMVALGDIAKEAVEKLTGDKVTAKH
;
A
#
# COMPACT_ATOMS: atom_id res chain seq x y z
N MET A 1 -17.10 73.87 -64.33
CA MET A 1 -16.22 74.99 -63.95
C MET A 1 -15.01 74.42 -63.24
N ALA A 2 -13.81 74.85 -63.65
CA ALA A 2 -12.50 74.51 -63.09
C ALA A 2 -12.41 74.83 -61.58
N ALA A 3 -11.48 74.34 -60.75
CA ALA A 3 -10.07 73.97 -60.91
C ALA A 3 -9.65 73.07 -59.71
N SER A 4 -8.91 71.97 -59.90
CA SER A 4 -7.44 71.85 -59.69
C SER A 4 -7.02 71.84 -58.19
N LEU A 5 -6.23 70.92 -57.62
CA LEU A 5 -5.24 69.95 -58.10
C LEU A 5 -5.03 68.81 -57.06
N ARG A 6 -4.98 67.58 -57.59
CA ARG A 6 -4.10 66.41 -57.34
C ARG A 6 -3.29 66.35 -56.02
N LEU A 7 -3.21 65.20 -55.33
CA LEU A 7 -2.54 63.96 -55.75
C LEU A 7 -3.05 62.77 -54.91
N GLY A 8 -3.30 61.63 -55.57
CA GLY A 8 -3.74 60.39 -54.92
C GLY A 8 -2.60 59.53 -54.40
N SER A 9 -2.92 58.68 -53.43
CA SER A 9 -2.17 57.46 -53.14
C SER A 9 -3.14 56.36 -52.74
N SER A 10 -3.04 55.24 -53.44
CA SER A 10 -3.81 54.02 -53.23
C SER A 10 -3.33 53.25 -52.00
N LEU A 11 -4.30 52.83 -51.19
CA LEU A 11 -4.39 51.62 -50.36
C LEU A 11 -3.15 50.70 -50.26
N LEU A 12 -2.80 50.30 -49.02
CA LEU A 12 -2.80 48.89 -48.59
C LEU A 12 -2.46 48.75 -47.08
N ARG A 13 -3.09 47.75 -46.45
CA ARG A 13 -2.99 47.30 -45.05
C ARG A 13 -1.55 46.93 -44.63
N SER A 14 -1.17 47.17 -43.36
CA SER A 14 -0.81 46.11 -42.38
C SER A 14 -0.30 46.64 -41.02
N SER A 15 -0.60 45.86 -39.97
CA SER A 15 0.13 45.64 -38.71
C SER A 15 0.49 46.82 -37.78
N SER A 16 -0.06 46.78 -36.56
CA SER A 16 0.34 47.62 -35.43
C SER A 16 0.92 46.77 -34.29
N ARG A 17 2.21 46.92 -34.00
CA ARG A 17 2.81 46.67 -32.67
C ARG A 17 2.93 48.02 -31.97
N PRO A 18 2.60 48.18 -30.67
CA PRO A 18 3.01 49.35 -29.94
C PRO A 18 4.32 49.10 -29.18
N ILE A 19 5.19 50.09 -29.28
CA ILE A 19 6.49 50.24 -28.64
C ILE A 19 6.28 50.69 -27.19
N LEU A 20 6.97 50.04 -26.25
CA LEU A 20 6.95 50.37 -24.83
C LEU A 20 7.79 51.63 -24.56
N GLN A 21 7.16 52.70 -24.08
CA GLN A 21 7.83 53.91 -23.59
C GLN A 21 8.32 53.70 -22.16
N LYS A 22 9.63 53.84 -21.93
CA LYS A 22 10.25 53.85 -20.60
C LYS A 22 10.04 55.21 -19.93
N ALA A 23 9.32 55.23 -18.80
CA ALA A 23 9.38 56.32 -17.84
C ALA A 23 10.54 56.07 -16.87
N THR A 24 11.47 57.01 -16.79
CA THR A 24 12.58 57.04 -15.83
C THR A 24 12.11 57.62 -14.51
N TYR A 25 12.03 56.80 -13.47
CA TYR A 25 12.02 57.25 -12.07
C TYR A 25 13.36 56.93 -11.43
N GLY A 26 14.06 57.97 -10.96
CA GLY A 26 15.20 57.85 -10.07
C GLY A 26 14.71 57.52 -8.66
N GLY A 27 14.98 56.28 -8.23
CA GLY A 27 14.81 55.79 -6.86
C GLY A 27 15.87 54.72 -6.64
N ALA A 28 16.41 54.65 -5.42
CA ALA A 28 17.54 53.83 -5.02
C ALA A 28 17.58 52.45 -5.70
N ARG A 29 18.77 52.03 -6.18
CA ARG A 29 19.02 50.66 -6.63
C ARG A 29 18.85 49.71 -5.44
N TYR A 30 17.61 49.28 -5.18
CA TYR A 30 17.37 48.02 -4.50
C TYR A 30 18.00 46.95 -5.39
N ALA A 31 18.98 46.21 -4.85
CA ALA A 31 19.48 45.01 -5.51
C ALA A 31 18.26 44.15 -5.88
N SER A 32 18.16 43.71 -7.13
CA SER A 32 17.07 42.84 -7.55
C SER A 32 17.07 41.60 -6.66
N THR A 33 16.08 41.46 -5.78
CA THR A 33 15.83 40.21 -5.06
C THR A 33 15.38 39.22 -6.13
N GLY A 34 16.29 38.38 -6.62
CA GLY A 34 15.97 37.39 -7.65
C GLY A 34 14.86 36.45 -7.17
N SER A 35 14.06 35.95 -8.12
CA SER A 35 13.04 34.92 -7.83
C SER A 35 13.68 33.66 -7.22
N LEU A 36 12.88 32.84 -6.52
CA LEU A 36 13.36 31.59 -5.92
C LEU A 36 14.12 30.71 -6.93
N LYS A 37 13.61 30.63 -8.17
CA LYS A 37 14.22 29.85 -9.26
C LYS A 37 15.56 30.42 -9.68
N GLU A 38 15.68 31.74 -9.81
CA GLU A 38 16.93 32.42 -10.19
C GLU A 38 17.99 32.29 -9.10
N VAL A 39 17.60 32.45 -7.83
CA VAL A 39 18.50 32.29 -6.68
C VAL A 39 19.03 30.86 -6.59
N PHE A 40 18.15 29.86 -6.74
CA PHE A 40 18.58 28.46 -6.79
C PHE A 40 19.48 28.17 -8.00
N ALA A 41 19.11 28.65 -9.19
CA ALA A 41 19.89 28.47 -10.41
C ALA A 41 21.31 29.07 -10.31
N ALA A 42 21.45 30.23 -9.67
CA ALA A 42 22.73 30.89 -9.47
C ALA A 42 23.68 30.08 -8.56
N LYS A 43 23.14 29.33 -7.60
CA LYS A 43 23.92 28.50 -6.66
C LYS A 43 24.26 27.12 -7.20
N LEU A 44 23.47 26.61 -8.14
CA LEU A 44 23.60 25.24 -8.62
C LEU A 44 25.01 24.88 -9.16
N PRO A 45 25.70 25.72 -9.95
CA PRO A 45 27.04 25.39 -10.45
C PRO A 45 28.04 25.13 -9.33
N GLU A 46 28.04 25.97 -8.28
CA GLU A 46 28.93 25.82 -7.13
C GLU A 46 28.62 24.51 -6.37
N GLN A 47 27.35 24.20 -6.14
CA GLN A 47 26.94 22.97 -5.48
C GLN A 47 27.35 21.72 -6.25
N VAL A 48 27.14 21.72 -7.58
CA VAL A 48 27.54 20.61 -8.46
C VAL A 48 29.06 20.40 -8.39
N GLU A 49 29.85 21.47 -8.43
CA GLU A 49 31.31 21.36 -8.32
C GLU A 49 31.78 20.89 -6.94
N LYS A 50 31.13 21.32 -5.85
CA LYS A 50 31.40 20.80 -4.49
C LYS A 50 31.17 19.30 -4.40
N ILE A 51 30.03 18.80 -4.92
CA ILE A 51 29.72 17.36 -4.91
C ILE A 51 30.69 16.58 -5.79
N LYS A 52 31.01 17.09 -6.99
CA LYS A 52 32.00 16.46 -7.88
C LYS A 52 33.37 16.38 -7.22
N LYS A 53 33.83 17.46 -6.59
CA LYS A 53 35.11 17.50 -5.88
C LYS A 53 35.12 16.51 -4.72
N LEU A 54 34.09 16.51 -3.87
CA LEU A 54 33.98 15.56 -2.76
C LEU A 54 34.04 14.10 -3.24
N ARG A 55 33.31 13.76 -4.30
CA ARG A 55 33.33 12.40 -4.88
C ARG A 55 34.63 12.06 -5.58
N LYS A 56 35.32 13.04 -6.17
CA LYS A 56 36.63 12.84 -6.79
C LYS A 56 37.70 12.56 -5.73
N ASP A 57 37.71 13.37 -4.67
CA ASP A 57 38.76 13.35 -3.65
C ASP A 57 38.53 12.23 -2.62
N TYR A 58 37.26 11.88 -2.33
CA TYR A 58 36.89 10.96 -1.24
C TYR A 58 35.88 9.87 -1.65
N GLY A 59 35.60 9.66 -2.94
CA GLY A 59 34.56 8.74 -3.40
C GLY A 59 34.75 7.26 -3.01
N SER A 60 35.97 6.86 -2.65
CA SER A 60 36.32 5.52 -2.17
C SER A 60 36.49 5.45 -0.65
N THR A 61 36.26 6.54 0.09
CA THR A 61 36.37 6.56 1.56
C THR A 61 35.24 5.74 2.18
N VAL A 62 35.59 4.83 3.09
CA VAL A 62 34.62 4.02 3.84
C VAL A 62 33.93 4.89 4.90
N VAL A 63 32.60 5.01 4.82
CA VAL A 63 31.78 5.85 5.73
C VAL A 63 31.03 5.06 6.80
N GLY A 64 31.15 3.73 6.76
CA GLY A 64 30.56 2.79 7.71
C GLY A 64 30.65 1.37 7.16
N GLU A 65 30.62 0.40 8.07
CA GLU A 65 30.45 -1.01 7.73
C GLU A 65 28.97 -1.37 7.75
N VAL A 66 28.59 -2.40 6.99
CA VAL A 66 27.22 -2.94 6.98
C VAL A 66 27.27 -4.35 7.56
N THR A 67 26.58 -4.56 8.68
CA THR A 67 26.45 -5.88 9.30
C THR A 67 25.22 -6.63 8.79
N LEU A 68 25.21 -7.95 8.95
CA LEU A 68 24.07 -8.79 8.59
C LEU A 68 22.78 -8.37 9.32
N ASP A 69 22.89 -8.01 10.60
CA ASP A 69 21.76 -7.53 11.42
C ASP A 69 21.20 -6.21 10.89
N GLN A 70 22.04 -5.32 10.36
CA GLN A 70 21.56 -4.07 9.78
C GLN A 70 20.78 -4.30 8.48
N VAL A 71 21.16 -5.32 7.69
CA VAL A 71 20.41 -5.71 6.49
C VAL A 71 19.02 -6.24 6.87
N TYR A 72 18.93 -7.20 7.80
CA TYR A 72 17.63 -7.72 8.26
C TYR A 72 16.82 -6.69 9.03
N GLY A 73 17.50 -5.81 9.77
CA GLY A 73 16.92 -4.73 10.56
C GLY A 73 16.43 -3.54 9.76
N GLY A 74 16.27 -3.66 8.44
CA GLY A 74 15.73 -2.60 7.59
C GLY A 74 16.68 -1.42 7.43
N ALA A 75 17.97 -1.68 7.22
CA ALA A 75 19.03 -0.68 7.07
C ALA A 75 19.24 0.22 8.30
N ARG A 76 18.88 -0.25 9.50
CA ARG A 76 19.06 0.50 10.75
C ARG A 76 20.53 0.90 10.95
N GLY A 77 20.78 2.21 10.97
CA GLY A 77 22.12 2.78 11.15
C GLY A 77 23.04 2.72 9.92
N ILE A 78 22.53 2.27 8.76
CA ILE A 78 23.28 2.34 7.49
C ILE A 78 23.14 3.75 6.92
N LYS A 79 24.28 4.41 6.64
CA LYS A 79 24.31 5.69 5.92
C LYS A 79 24.15 5.42 4.41
N SER A 80 22.91 5.44 3.90
CA SER A 80 22.57 4.93 2.56
C SER A 80 22.23 5.98 1.50
N LEU A 81 21.93 7.23 1.88
CA LEU A 81 21.49 8.28 0.96
C LEU A 81 22.00 9.65 1.37
N VAL A 82 21.98 10.60 0.42
CA VAL A 82 22.30 12.01 0.66
C VAL A 82 20.99 12.79 0.76
N TRP A 83 20.84 13.54 1.85
CA TRP A 83 19.71 14.43 2.08
C TRP A 83 20.24 15.78 2.54
N GLU A 84 19.92 16.83 1.80
CA GLU A 84 20.58 18.13 1.88
C GLU A 84 19.81 19.11 2.78
N GLY A 85 18.48 18.97 2.83
CA GLY A 85 17.59 19.91 3.52
C GLY A 85 17.72 19.90 5.04
N SER A 86 17.92 18.73 5.63
CA SER A 86 17.96 18.58 7.09
C SER A 86 18.84 17.43 7.57
N VAL A 87 19.39 17.58 8.78
CA VAL A 87 20.22 16.59 9.47
C VAL A 87 19.90 16.63 10.96
N LEU A 88 19.77 15.45 11.59
CA LEU A 88 19.48 15.32 13.01
C LEU A 88 20.77 15.43 13.85
N ASP A 89 20.79 16.40 14.76
CA ASP A 89 21.77 16.50 15.84
C ASP A 89 21.24 15.76 17.08
N SER A 90 22.04 14.88 17.67
CA SER A 90 21.60 14.07 18.82
C SER A 90 21.32 14.89 20.08
N GLU A 91 21.91 16.08 20.20
CA GLU A 91 21.78 16.97 21.35
C GLU A 91 20.80 18.12 21.06
N GLU A 92 20.85 18.69 19.85
CA GLU A 92 20.12 19.92 19.50
C GLU A 92 18.88 19.67 18.63
N GLY A 93 18.58 18.43 18.27
CA GLY A 93 17.41 18.11 17.45
C GLY A 93 17.64 18.24 15.95
N ILE A 94 16.53 18.23 15.20
CA ILE A 94 16.58 18.38 13.75
C ILE A 94 17.06 19.79 13.38
N ARG A 95 17.98 19.87 12.41
CA ARG A 95 18.46 21.14 11.85
C ARG A 95 18.01 21.29 10.41
N PHE A 96 17.42 22.43 10.05
CA PHE A 96 17.09 22.80 8.68
C PHE A 96 18.23 23.63 8.09
N ARG A 97 18.98 23.05 7.15
CA ARG A 97 20.19 23.66 6.57
C ARG A 97 21.15 24.20 7.65
N GLY A 98 21.36 23.40 8.70
CA GLY A 98 22.23 23.72 9.83
C GLY A 98 21.58 24.54 10.96
N LYS A 99 20.39 25.10 10.75
CA LYS A 99 19.67 25.90 11.76
C LYS A 99 18.77 25.05 12.62
N THR A 100 18.86 25.21 13.92
CA THR A 100 17.94 24.62 14.91
C THR A 100 16.52 25.19 14.75
N ILE A 101 15.53 24.53 15.37
CA ILE A 101 14.15 25.03 15.38
C ILE A 101 14.05 26.44 16.00
N PRO A 102 14.68 26.75 17.15
CA PRO A 102 14.67 28.11 17.71
C PRO A 102 15.30 29.15 16.77
N GLU A 103 16.44 28.84 16.13
CA GLU A 103 17.04 29.74 15.14
C GLU A 103 16.12 29.97 13.94
N CYS A 104 15.35 28.95 13.52
CA CYS A 104 14.35 29.12 12.47
C CYS A 104 13.18 30.02 12.92
N GLN A 105 12.69 29.86 14.15
CA GLN A 105 11.63 30.73 14.71
C GLN A 105 12.10 32.19 14.82
N GLU A 106 13.37 32.41 15.13
CA GLU A 106 13.96 33.76 15.19
C GLU A 106 14.14 34.37 13.79
N LEU A 107 14.81 33.64 12.89
CA LEU A 107 15.32 34.19 11.63
C LEU A 107 14.32 34.18 10.47
N LEU A 108 13.37 33.24 10.44
CA LEU A 108 12.44 33.14 9.31
C LEU A 108 11.39 34.25 9.38
N PRO A 109 11.01 34.86 8.23
CA PRO A 109 9.94 35.84 8.17
C PRO A 109 8.61 35.30 8.71
N LYS A 110 7.87 36.18 9.34
CA LYS A 110 6.56 35.92 9.96
C LYS A 110 5.47 36.67 9.19
N ALA A 111 4.21 36.30 9.39
CA ALA A 111 3.11 37.10 8.87
C ALA A 111 3.08 38.48 9.53
N ALA A 112 2.48 39.47 8.86
CA ALA A 112 2.26 40.78 9.47
C ALA A 112 1.37 40.63 10.72
N GLY A 113 1.90 41.00 11.89
CA GLY A 113 1.23 40.81 13.19
C GLY A 113 1.23 39.38 13.73
N GLY A 114 1.90 38.43 13.05
CA GLY A 114 2.10 37.07 13.53
C GLY A 114 3.44 36.89 14.25
N GLU A 115 3.53 35.82 15.04
CA GLU A 115 4.67 35.43 15.86
C GLU A 115 5.34 34.15 15.34
N GLU A 116 4.63 33.32 14.58
CA GLU A 116 5.13 32.04 14.07
C GLU A 116 5.76 32.15 12.66
N PRO A 117 6.82 31.36 12.37
CA PRO A 117 7.53 31.40 11.09
C PRO A 117 6.65 30.92 9.94
N LEU A 118 6.76 31.58 8.79
CA LEU A 118 6.03 31.20 7.58
C LEU A 118 6.67 29.97 6.89
N PRO A 119 5.88 28.96 6.49
CA PRO A 119 6.39 27.76 5.84
C PRO A 119 6.99 28.03 4.45
N GLU A 120 6.56 29.10 3.77
CA GLU A 120 7.22 29.67 2.58
C GLU A 120 8.70 29.95 2.84
N GLY A 121 9.00 30.60 3.97
CA GLY A 121 10.35 30.95 4.35
C GLY A 121 11.22 29.71 4.58
N LEU A 122 10.63 28.67 5.14
CA LEU A 122 11.29 27.39 5.33
C LEU A 122 11.54 26.66 4.00
N PHE A 123 10.58 26.65 3.06
CA PHE A 123 10.80 26.08 1.72
C PHE A 123 12.00 26.72 1.03
N TRP A 124 12.07 28.06 1.10
CA TRP A 124 13.19 28.82 0.56
C TRP A 124 14.51 28.39 1.20
N LEU A 125 14.56 28.32 2.54
CA LEU A 125 15.74 27.86 3.28
C LEU A 125 16.15 26.46 2.83
N LEU A 126 15.22 25.50 2.81
CA LEU A 126 15.51 24.10 2.45
C LEU A 126 16.04 23.97 1.02
N LEU A 127 15.50 24.74 0.06
CA LEU A 127 15.95 24.69 -1.34
C LEU A 127 17.29 25.41 -1.56
N THR A 128 17.47 26.59 -0.97
CA THR A 128 18.59 27.50 -1.31
C THR A 128 19.75 27.48 -0.30
N GLY A 129 19.48 27.06 0.93
CA GLY A 129 20.41 27.18 2.07
C GLY A 129 20.43 28.57 2.72
N GLU A 130 19.65 29.54 2.21
CA GLU A 130 19.65 30.94 2.69
C GLU A 130 18.35 31.29 3.42
N VAL A 131 18.45 32.18 4.40
CA VAL A 131 17.27 32.77 5.04
C VAL A 131 16.68 33.81 4.06
N PRO A 132 15.41 33.70 3.66
CA PRO A 132 14.80 34.67 2.76
C PRO A 132 14.52 35.99 3.46
N THR A 133 14.49 37.06 2.68
CA THR A 133 13.94 38.35 3.09
C THR A 133 12.40 38.28 3.15
N GLU A 134 11.77 39.23 3.86
CA GLU A 134 10.30 39.35 3.87
C GLU A 134 9.72 39.50 2.46
N GLN A 135 10.40 40.25 1.59
CA GLN A 135 9.94 40.48 0.23
C GLN A 135 9.91 39.19 -0.59
N GLN A 136 10.96 38.36 -0.48
CA GLN A 136 11.02 37.06 -1.12
C GLN A 136 9.93 36.10 -0.62
N VAL A 137 9.62 36.14 0.68
CA VAL A 137 8.51 35.35 1.24
C VAL A 137 7.17 35.84 0.72
N ARG A 138 6.92 37.15 0.68
CA ARG A 138 5.67 37.72 0.12
C ARG A 138 5.48 37.35 -1.35
N GLU A 139 6.54 37.42 -2.15
CA GLU A 139 6.51 37.04 -3.56
C GLU A 139 6.23 35.54 -3.74
N LEU A 140 6.82 34.68 -2.89
CA LEU A 140 6.56 33.24 -2.92
C LEU A 140 5.12 32.90 -2.51
N SER A 141 4.58 33.55 -1.46
CA SER A 141 3.17 33.40 -1.07
C SER A 141 2.23 33.77 -2.23
N ALA A 142 2.48 34.90 -2.91
CA ALA A 142 1.68 35.33 -4.05
C ALA A 142 1.80 34.38 -5.24
N ASP A 143 3.00 33.87 -5.54
CA ASP A 143 3.21 32.89 -6.60
C ASP A 143 2.41 31.60 -6.33
N TRP A 144 2.47 31.05 -5.11
CA TRP A 144 1.70 29.86 -4.75
C TRP A 144 0.19 30.10 -4.75
N ALA A 145 -0.27 31.26 -4.26
CA ALA A 145 -1.69 31.61 -4.35
C ALA A 145 -2.18 31.64 -5.81
N SER A 146 -1.33 32.12 -6.74
CA SER A 146 -1.66 32.14 -8.18
C SER A 146 -1.69 30.76 -8.84
N ARG A 147 -0.93 29.78 -8.31
CA ARG A 147 -0.80 28.40 -8.83
C ARG A 147 -1.79 27.39 -8.24
N SER A 148 -2.62 27.84 -7.31
CA SER A 148 -3.46 27.00 -6.43
C SER A 148 -4.68 26.35 -7.11
N ALA A 149 -5.10 26.85 -8.28
CA ALA A 149 -6.29 26.35 -8.98
C ALA A 149 -6.17 24.86 -9.34
N LEU A 150 -7.21 24.09 -9.00
CA LEU A 150 -7.31 22.68 -9.38
C LEU A 150 -7.96 22.52 -10.76
N PRO A 151 -7.49 21.57 -11.59
CA PRO A 151 -8.25 21.16 -12.77
C PRO A 151 -9.62 20.60 -12.36
N LYS A 152 -10.66 20.93 -13.11
CA LYS A 152 -12.04 20.53 -12.79
C LYS A 152 -12.21 19.02 -12.56
N PHE A 153 -11.54 18.20 -13.36
CA PHE A 153 -11.61 16.74 -13.22
C PHE A 153 -11.05 16.23 -11.89
N VAL A 154 -10.07 16.93 -11.29
CA VAL A 154 -9.50 16.57 -9.98
C VAL A 154 -10.48 16.93 -8.87
N GLU A 155 -11.15 18.09 -8.97
CA GLU A 155 -12.21 18.46 -8.04
C GLU A 155 -13.35 17.43 -8.07
N ASP A 156 -13.84 17.11 -9.28
CA ASP A 156 -14.93 16.16 -9.47
C ASP A 156 -14.54 14.76 -8.99
N LEU A 157 -13.28 14.36 -9.18
CA LEU A 157 -12.75 13.12 -8.64
C LEU A 157 -12.85 13.12 -7.11
N ILE A 158 -12.31 14.14 -6.42
CA ILE A 158 -12.35 14.23 -4.95
C ILE A 158 -13.79 14.23 -4.44
N ASP A 159 -14.70 14.95 -5.11
CA ASP A 159 -16.11 15.04 -4.71
C ASP A 159 -16.87 13.71 -4.94
N SER A 160 -16.39 12.86 -5.85
CA SER A 160 -16.98 11.54 -6.12
C SER A 160 -16.50 10.42 -5.19
N LEU A 161 -15.44 10.66 -4.41
CA LEU A 161 -14.87 9.62 -3.54
C LEU A 161 -15.83 9.31 -2.36
N PRO A 162 -16.00 8.03 -1.99
CA PRO A 162 -16.81 7.67 -0.82
C PRO A 162 -16.27 8.29 0.46
N LYS A 163 -17.17 8.78 1.33
CA LYS A 163 -16.79 9.41 2.60
C LYS A 163 -16.10 8.45 3.58
N ASP A 164 -16.33 7.15 3.45
CA ASP A 164 -15.71 6.09 4.24
C ASP A 164 -14.33 5.66 3.71
N LEU A 165 -13.88 6.20 2.57
CA LEU A 165 -12.50 6.05 2.12
C LEU A 165 -11.56 6.90 2.98
N HIS A 166 -10.50 6.29 3.51
CA HIS A 166 -9.56 6.96 4.42
C HIS A 166 -9.00 8.27 3.82
N PRO A 167 -8.93 9.39 4.58
CA PRO A 167 -8.48 10.69 4.06
C PRO A 167 -7.12 10.65 3.34
N MET A 168 -6.13 9.92 3.88
CA MET A 168 -4.83 9.74 3.19
C MET A 168 -4.93 9.04 1.84
N ALA A 169 -5.86 8.09 1.67
CA ALA A 169 -6.06 7.43 0.39
C ALA A 169 -6.68 8.41 -0.62
N GLN A 170 -7.67 9.20 -0.20
CA GLN A 170 -8.23 10.28 -1.02
C GLN A 170 -7.15 11.30 -1.42
N PHE A 171 -6.26 11.64 -0.47
CA PHE A 171 -5.18 12.60 -0.70
C PHE A 171 -4.18 12.10 -1.74
N SER A 172 -3.74 10.84 -1.59
CA SER A 172 -2.85 10.20 -2.57
C SER A 172 -3.50 10.11 -3.96
N ILE A 173 -4.77 9.70 -4.06
CA ILE A 173 -5.52 9.64 -5.32
C ILE A 173 -5.54 11.01 -6.02
N ALA A 174 -5.85 12.07 -5.28
CA ALA A 174 -5.91 13.43 -5.82
C ALA A 174 -4.53 13.92 -6.32
N VAL A 175 -3.46 13.63 -5.59
CA VAL A 175 -2.09 13.97 -6.01
C VAL A 175 -1.68 13.18 -7.25
N VAL A 176 -2.00 11.89 -7.34
CA VAL A 176 -1.77 11.10 -8.58
C VAL A 176 -2.55 11.67 -9.76
N ALA A 177 -3.80 12.10 -9.56
CA ALA A 177 -4.62 12.66 -10.63
C ALA A 177 -4.02 13.93 -11.25
N LEU A 178 -3.26 14.71 -10.47
CA LEU A 178 -2.54 15.87 -10.98
C LEU A 178 -1.40 15.53 -11.95
N GLU A 179 -0.99 14.27 -12.08
CA GLU A 179 0.05 13.85 -13.01
C GLU A 179 -0.27 14.24 -14.47
N GLN A 180 -1.55 14.32 -14.83
CA GLN A 180 -1.97 14.80 -16.16
C GLN A 180 -1.41 16.22 -16.46
N THR A 181 -1.19 17.03 -15.43
CA THR A 181 -0.67 18.40 -15.56
C THR A 181 0.86 18.45 -15.63
N SER A 182 1.57 17.40 -15.19
CA SER A 182 3.03 17.29 -15.09
C SER A 182 3.78 17.84 -16.30
N GLU A 183 4.55 18.90 -16.08
CA GLU A 183 5.42 19.50 -17.07
C GLU A 183 6.68 18.66 -17.26
N PHE A 184 7.24 18.09 -16.18
CA PHE A 184 8.42 17.23 -16.25
C PHE A 184 8.14 16.00 -17.09
N ALA A 185 7.02 15.30 -16.89
CA ALA A 185 6.69 14.11 -17.67
C ALA A 185 6.53 14.44 -19.17
N LYS A 186 5.84 15.54 -19.49
CA LYS A 186 5.67 16.02 -20.87
C LYS A 186 6.99 16.41 -21.53
N ALA A 187 7.86 17.08 -20.77
CA ALA A 187 9.17 17.52 -21.26
C ALA A 187 10.12 16.33 -21.44
N TYR A 188 10.16 15.39 -20.49
CA TYR A 188 10.94 14.16 -20.57
C TYR A 188 10.55 13.32 -21.80
N ALA A 189 9.26 13.15 -22.06
CA ALA A 189 8.76 12.44 -23.25
C ALA A 189 9.19 13.09 -24.58
N LYS A 190 9.51 14.40 -24.57
CA LYS A 190 10.04 15.15 -25.73
C LYS A 190 11.57 15.13 -25.81
N GLY A 191 12.26 14.50 -24.87
CA GLY A 191 13.73 14.36 -24.88
C GLY A 191 14.49 15.59 -24.38
N ILE A 192 14.02 16.24 -23.30
CA ILE A 192 14.80 17.32 -22.66
C ILE A 192 16.19 16.86 -22.20
N ASN A 193 17.13 17.79 -22.15
CA ASN A 193 18.48 17.51 -21.67
C ASN A 193 18.48 17.23 -20.15
N LYS A 194 19.32 16.28 -19.71
CA LYS A 194 19.50 15.93 -18.30
C LYS A 194 19.79 17.14 -17.41
N LYS A 195 20.57 18.12 -17.89
CA LYS A 195 20.92 19.34 -17.14
C LYS A 195 19.71 20.23 -16.83
N ASP A 196 18.62 20.07 -17.60
CA ASP A 196 17.41 20.88 -17.51
C ASP A 196 16.28 20.14 -16.78
N TYR A 197 16.50 18.89 -16.30
CA TYR A 197 15.49 18.12 -15.56
C TYR A 197 14.94 18.89 -14.36
N TRP A 198 15.83 19.52 -13.59
CA TRP A 198 15.43 20.29 -12.40
C TRP A 198 14.53 21.47 -12.71
N VAL A 199 14.60 22.04 -13.93
CA VAL A 199 13.80 23.21 -14.32
C VAL A 199 12.32 22.88 -14.31
N TYR A 200 11.95 21.71 -14.83
CA TYR A 200 10.57 21.24 -14.89
C TYR A 200 10.14 20.56 -13.59
N THR A 201 11.06 19.87 -12.90
CA THR A 201 10.80 19.38 -11.53
C THR A 201 10.52 20.52 -10.57
N PHE A 202 11.20 21.66 -10.72
CA PHE A 202 10.91 22.88 -9.96
C PHE A 202 9.48 23.36 -10.20
N GLU A 203 9.06 23.54 -11.47
CA GLU A 203 7.70 23.99 -11.79
C GLU A 203 6.64 23.02 -11.25
N ASP A 204 6.81 21.71 -11.46
CA ASP A 204 5.88 20.71 -10.95
C ASP A 204 5.82 20.71 -9.41
N SER A 205 6.95 20.87 -8.73
CA SER A 205 6.98 20.99 -7.26
C SER A 205 6.29 22.25 -6.74
N GLN A 206 6.49 23.42 -7.39
CA GLN A 206 5.77 24.66 -7.05
C GLN A 206 4.26 24.54 -7.34
N ASN A 207 3.90 23.93 -8.46
CA ASN A 207 2.52 23.69 -8.85
C ASN A 207 1.81 22.72 -7.90
N LEU A 208 2.53 21.69 -7.44
CA LEU A 208 2.02 20.69 -6.50
C LEU A 208 1.81 21.31 -5.12
N ILE A 209 2.84 21.94 -4.53
CA ILE A 209 2.74 22.49 -3.18
C ILE A 209 1.61 23.52 -3.06
N ALA A 210 1.43 24.36 -4.07
CA ALA A 210 0.35 25.35 -4.17
C ALA A 210 -1.06 24.74 -4.18
N LYS A 211 -1.22 23.51 -4.67
CA LYS A 211 -2.51 22.82 -4.81
C LYS A 211 -2.88 21.98 -3.59
N LEU A 212 -1.91 21.61 -2.76
CA LEU A 212 -2.15 20.76 -1.58
C LEU A 212 -3.19 21.34 -0.60
N PRO A 213 -3.26 22.66 -0.31
CA PRO A 213 -4.24 23.18 0.64
C PRO A 213 -5.67 22.94 0.19
N THR A 214 -5.95 23.20 -1.08
CA THR A 214 -7.30 23.02 -1.63
C THR A 214 -7.67 21.54 -1.72
N ILE A 215 -6.73 20.66 -2.05
CA ILE A 215 -6.98 19.20 -2.01
C ILE A 215 -7.29 18.74 -0.58
N ALA A 216 -6.42 19.10 0.37
CA ALA A 216 -6.56 18.73 1.77
C ALA A 216 -7.89 19.25 2.34
N ALA A 217 -8.19 20.54 2.13
CA ALA A 217 -9.43 21.15 2.56
C ALA A 217 -10.67 20.52 1.92
N LYS A 218 -10.67 20.24 0.61
CA LYS A 218 -11.80 19.52 -0.02
C LYS A 218 -12.04 18.17 0.65
N ILE A 219 -10.99 17.39 0.92
CA ILE A 219 -11.11 16.10 1.62
C ILE A 219 -11.69 16.30 3.03
N TYR A 220 -11.15 17.24 3.81
CA TYR A 220 -11.66 17.53 5.16
C TYR A 220 -13.14 17.91 5.14
N ARG A 221 -13.51 18.84 4.26
CA ARG A 221 -14.86 19.39 4.18
C ARG A 221 -15.85 18.35 3.65
N ASN A 222 -15.47 17.52 2.68
CA ASN A 222 -16.32 16.47 2.13
C ASN A 222 -16.61 15.35 3.14
N VAL A 223 -15.57 14.91 3.86
CA VAL A 223 -15.66 13.79 4.79
C VAL A 223 -16.34 14.22 6.09
N PHE A 224 -15.96 15.37 6.66
CA PHE A 224 -16.32 15.73 8.03
C PHE A 224 -17.27 16.93 8.16
N LYS A 225 -17.43 17.75 7.11
CA LYS A 225 -18.23 18.99 7.15
C LYS A 225 -19.24 19.05 5.99
N ASP A 226 -19.47 20.25 5.43
CA ASP A 226 -20.50 20.57 4.45
C ASP A 226 -20.06 20.45 2.98
N GLY A 227 -18.84 19.99 2.72
CA GLY A 227 -18.24 19.89 1.38
C GLY A 227 -17.90 21.24 0.71
N LYS A 228 -18.11 22.38 1.39
CA LYS A 228 -17.81 23.71 0.84
C LYS A 228 -16.41 24.14 1.24
N VAL A 229 -15.64 24.67 0.29
CA VAL A 229 -14.27 25.17 0.51
C VAL A 229 -14.24 26.67 0.16
N ALA A 230 -13.62 27.46 1.03
CA ALA A 230 -13.43 28.89 0.80
C ALA A 230 -12.46 29.13 -0.38
N PRO A 231 -12.58 30.24 -1.12
CA PRO A 231 -11.59 30.58 -2.14
C PRO A 231 -10.23 30.90 -1.51
N ILE A 232 -9.16 30.68 -2.28
CA ILE A 232 -7.82 31.16 -1.93
C ILE A 232 -7.81 32.68 -1.96
N GLN A 233 -7.28 33.30 -0.91
CA GLN A 233 -7.02 34.73 -0.83
C GLN A 233 -5.60 35.01 -1.34
N GLN A 234 -5.52 35.80 -2.41
CA GLN A 234 -4.26 36.04 -3.16
C GLN A 234 -3.24 36.89 -2.37
N ASP A 235 -3.72 37.67 -1.41
CA ASP A 235 -2.93 38.55 -0.54
C ASP A 235 -2.52 37.89 0.79
N LYS A 236 -2.80 36.59 0.97
CA LYS A 236 -2.54 35.85 2.20
C LYS A 236 -1.52 34.74 2.01
N ASP A 237 -0.82 34.41 3.09
CA ASP A 237 0.17 33.33 3.15
C ASP A 237 -0.49 31.93 3.08
N TYR A 238 0.35 30.92 2.91
CA TYR A 238 -0.02 29.53 2.77
C TYR A 238 -0.70 28.97 4.02
N GLY A 239 -0.17 29.28 5.21
CA GLY A 239 -0.73 28.83 6.49
C GLY A 239 -2.14 29.37 6.71
N PHE A 240 -2.35 30.66 6.44
CA PHE A 240 -3.68 31.26 6.46
C PHE A 240 -4.63 30.60 5.47
N ASN A 241 -4.23 30.45 4.20
CA ASN A 241 -5.10 29.89 3.17
C ASN A 241 -5.54 28.46 3.50
N LEU A 242 -4.65 27.62 4.01
CA LEU A 242 -5.01 26.27 4.48
C LEU A 242 -6.01 26.33 5.64
N ALA A 243 -5.73 27.11 6.68
CA ALA A 243 -6.62 27.27 7.83
C ALA A 243 -8.02 27.79 7.43
N ASN A 244 -8.06 28.82 6.55
CA ASN A 244 -9.28 29.39 6.02
C ASN A 244 -10.09 28.36 5.23
N GLN A 245 -9.46 27.60 4.33
CA GLN A 245 -10.14 26.58 3.54
C GLN A 245 -10.66 25.41 4.38
N LEU A 246 -10.00 25.08 5.50
CA LEU A 246 -10.50 24.11 6.48
C LEU A 246 -11.70 24.65 7.28
N GLY A 247 -11.88 25.97 7.35
CA GLY A 247 -12.97 26.65 8.06
C GLY A 247 -12.56 27.33 9.36
N PHE A 248 -11.28 27.62 9.55
CA PHE A 248 -10.72 28.21 10.76
C PHE A 248 -10.04 29.58 10.51
N GLY A 249 -10.32 30.22 9.36
CA GLY A 249 -9.66 31.47 8.95
C GLY A 249 -9.92 32.66 9.87
N ASP A 250 -11.04 32.65 10.59
CA ASP A 250 -11.39 33.70 11.56
C ASP A 250 -10.71 33.50 12.93
N ASN A 251 -10.07 32.34 13.16
CA ASN A 251 -9.34 32.06 14.40
C ASN A 251 -7.85 32.35 14.19
N HIS A 252 -7.43 33.55 14.64
CA HIS A 252 -6.04 34.00 14.56
C HIS A 252 -5.05 32.96 15.10
N ASP A 253 -5.32 32.41 16.28
CA ASP A 253 -4.38 31.51 16.95
C ASP A 253 -4.31 30.15 16.26
N PHE A 254 -5.40 29.68 15.65
CA PHE A 254 -5.34 28.49 14.81
C PHE A 254 -4.53 28.71 13.53
N VAL A 255 -4.59 29.91 12.93
CA VAL A 255 -3.76 30.26 11.78
C VAL A 255 -2.27 30.25 12.18
N GLU A 256 -1.92 30.82 13.32
CA GLU A 256 -0.56 30.77 13.87
C GLU A 256 -0.10 29.33 14.15
N LEU A 257 -0.96 28.52 14.77
CA LEU A 257 -0.70 27.09 14.97
C LEU A 257 -0.43 26.38 13.63
N MET A 258 -1.19 26.69 12.58
CA MET A 258 -1.00 26.08 11.27
C MET A 258 0.35 26.47 10.65
N ARG A 259 0.76 27.73 10.77
CA ARG A 259 2.09 28.20 10.32
C ARG A 259 3.22 27.46 11.04
N LEU A 260 3.14 27.37 12.36
CA LEU A 260 4.11 26.61 13.17
C LEU A 260 4.10 25.12 12.81
N TYR A 261 2.93 24.49 12.75
CA TYR A 261 2.76 23.07 12.46
C TYR A 261 3.38 22.70 11.11
N LEU A 262 3.08 23.46 10.06
CA LEU A 262 3.60 23.24 8.71
C LEU A 262 5.12 23.41 8.66
N THR A 263 5.67 24.34 9.42
CA THR A 263 7.11 24.59 9.52
C THR A 263 7.83 23.43 10.20
N ILE A 264 7.41 23.00 11.40
CA ILE A 264 8.20 22.04 12.20
C ILE A 264 8.07 20.57 11.77
N HIS A 265 7.02 20.22 11.01
CA HIS A 265 6.84 18.87 10.45
C HIS A 265 7.38 18.71 9.02
N SER A 266 7.91 19.80 8.46
CA SER A 266 8.29 19.94 7.05
C SER A 266 9.29 18.90 6.56
N ASP A 267 10.34 18.66 7.33
CA ASP A 267 11.41 17.74 6.99
C ASP A 267 12.02 17.08 8.23
N HIS A 268 12.56 15.88 8.07
CA HIS A 268 13.26 15.17 9.14
C HIS A 268 14.16 14.08 8.57
N GLU A 269 15.23 14.53 7.90
CA GLU A 269 16.15 13.72 7.10
C GLU A 269 15.44 12.91 6.00
N GLY A 270 16.22 12.16 5.21
CA GLY A 270 15.69 11.34 4.13
C GLY A 270 15.44 9.86 4.48
N GLY A 271 15.80 9.41 5.68
CA GLY A 271 15.68 7.99 6.07
C GLY A 271 14.28 7.56 6.50
N ASN A 272 13.38 8.50 6.78
CA ASN A 272 12.00 8.17 7.11
C ASN A 272 11.24 7.69 5.85
N VAL A 273 10.24 6.81 6.02
CA VAL A 273 9.58 6.10 4.92
C VAL A 273 9.01 7.06 3.87
N SER A 274 8.37 8.15 4.26
CA SER A 274 7.78 9.12 3.31
C SER A 274 8.83 9.85 2.48
N ALA A 275 9.93 10.30 3.09
CA ALA A 275 11.00 11.02 2.41
C ALA A 275 11.78 10.07 1.49
N HIS A 276 12.16 8.90 2.02
CA HIS A 276 12.87 7.88 1.26
C HIS A 276 12.04 7.39 0.07
N THR A 277 10.74 7.15 0.25
CA THR A 277 9.87 6.71 -0.86
C THR A 277 9.75 7.78 -1.95
N THR A 278 9.60 9.06 -1.56
CA THR A 278 9.57 10.18 -2.51
C THR A 278 10.87 10.26 -3.31
N HIS A 279 12.02 10.13 -2.63
CA HIS A 279 13.35 10.09 -3.25
C HIS A 279 13.52 8.88 -4.17
N LEU A 280 13.19 7.68 -3.70
CA LEU A 280 13.32 6.42 -4.42
C LEU A 280 12.52 6.45 -5.73
N VAL A 281 11.24 6.81 -5.67
CA VAL A 281 10.38 6.92 -6.87
C VAL A 281 10.86 8.04 -7.80
N GLY A 282 11.33 9.15 -7.23
CA GLY A 282 11.95 10.25 -7.97
C GLY A 282 13.26 9.85 -8.67
N SER A 283 14.05 8.96 -8.09
CA SER A 283 15.32 8.49 -8.64
C SER A 283 15.14 7.72 -9.96
N ALA A 284 13.95 7.15 -10.17
CA ALA A 284 13.53 6.54 -11.44
C ALA A 284 13.03 7.57 -12.46
N LEU A 285 13.18 8.87 -12.18
CA LEU A 285 12.69 10.00 -12.99
C LEU A 285 11.17 10.05 -13.10
N SER A 286 10.46 9.63 -12.03
CA SER A 286 9.04 9.97 -11.90
C SER A 286 8.89 11.46 -11.58
N SER A 287 7.75 12.04 -11.98
CA SER A 287 7.41 13.44 -11.66
C SER A 287 7.26 13.66 -10.14
N PRO A 288 7.30 14.93 -9.68
CA PRO A 288 6.97 15.27 -8.30
C PRO A 288 5.61 14.76 -7.81
N PHE A 289 4.60 14.72 -8.69
CA PHE A 289 3.26 14.24 -8.36
C PHE A 289 3.28 12.75 -7.98
N LEU A 290 3.86 11.92 -8.83
CA LEU A 290 3.94 10.47 -8.58
C LEU A 290 4.84 10.15 -7.38
N SER A 291 5.95 10.87 -7.25
CA SER A 291 6.88 10.70 -6.13
C SER A 291 6.25 11.07 -4.79
N LEU A 292 5.60 12.24 -4.69
CA LEU A 292 4.93 12.66 -3.46
C LEU A 292 3.78 11.72 -3.11
N ALA A 293 2.95 11.32 -4.08
CA ALA A 293 1.85 10.38 -3.83
C ALA A 293 2.34 9.04 -3.26
N ALA A 294 3.46 8.51 -3.78
CA ALA A 294 4.09 7.32 -3.20
C ALA A 294 4.59 7.56 -1.77
N GLY A 295 5.21 8.72 -1.52
CA GLY A 295 5.59 9.16 -0.18
C GLY A 295 4.41 9.25 0.79
N LEU A 296 3.26 9.76 0.33
CA LEU A 296 2.01 9.84 1.10
C LEU A 296 1.45 8.45 1.43
N ASN A 297 1.59 7.47 0.53
CA ASN A 297 1.21 6.08 0.81
C ASN A 297 2.10 5.48 1.90
N GLY A 298 3.41 5.76 1.88
CA GLY A 298 4.32 5.39 2.94
C GLY A 298 3.99 6.10 4.27
N LEU A 299 3.59 7.36 4.22
CA LEU A 299 3.17 8.16 5.37
C LEU A 299 1.87 7.62 6.00
N ALA A 300 0.95 7.08 5.21
CA ALA A 300 -0.28 6.46 5.70
C ALA A 300 -0.02 5.14 6.48
N GLY A 301 1.20 4.60 6.42
CA GLY A 301 1.58 3.41 7.17
C GLY A 301 1.50 3.64 8.69
N PRO A 302 0.93 2.69 9.47
CA PRO A 302 0.78 2.84 10.91
C PRO A 302 2.06 3.13 11.68
N LEU A 303 3.18 2.54 11.25
CA LEU A 303 4.49 2.73 11.87
C LEU A 303 5.16 4.07 11.53
N HIS A 304 4.47 4.96 10.80
CA HIS A 304 5.02 6.26 10.40
C HIS A 304 4.06 7.41 10.73
N GLY A 305 2.88 7.47 10.11
CA GLY A 305 2.01 8.67 10.20
C GLY A 305 0.94 8.67 11.27
N LEU A 306 0.86 7.65 12.15
CA LEU A 306 -0.19 7.54 13.17
C LEU A 306 0.24 7.98 14.58
N ALA A 307 1.51 8.31 14.83
CA ALA A 307 2.03 8.59 16.17
C ALA A 307 1.21 9.68 16.91
N ASN A 308 0.87 10.78 16.24
CA ASN A 308 0.01 11.82 16.80
C ASN A 308 -1.37 11.28 17.24
N GLN A 309 -2.01 10.47 16.39
CA GLN A 309 -3.32 9.89 16.69
C GLN A 309 -3.25 8.88 17.85
N GLU A 310 -2.21 8.06 17.89
CA GLU A 310 -1.97 7.11 18.98
C GLU A 310 -1.75 7.81 20.32
N VAL A 311 -0.96 8.88 20.33
CA VAL A 311 -0.78 9.75 21.51
C VAL A 311 -2.12 10.33 21.95
N LEU A 312 -2.91 10.89 21.04
CA LEU A 312 -4.18 11.52 21.40
C LEU A 312 -5.20 10.53 21.98
N ASN A 313 -5.29 9.34 21.38
CA ASN A 313 -6.15 8.26 21.88
C ASN A 313 -5.71 7.82 23.27
N TRP A 314 -4.41 7.65 23.48
CA TRP A 314 -3.85 7.29 24.77
C TRP A 314 -4.08 8.37 25.83
N LEU A 315 -3.86 9.65 25.50
CA LEU A 315 -4.15 10.78 26.41
C LEU A 315 -5.64 10.86 26.76
N THR A 316 -6.53 10.56 25.82
CA THR A 316 -7.97 10.54 26.06
C THR A 316 -8.36 9.42 27.03
N GLU A 317 -7.79 8.22 26.85
CA GLU A 317 -7.99 7.10 27.77
C GLU A 317 -7.41 7.40 29.15
N PHE A 318 -6.19 7.96 29.20
CA PHE A 318 -5.54 8.40 30.43
C PHE A 318 -6.44 9.40 31.17
N LYS A 319 -6.87 10.47 30.50
CA LYS A 319 -7.75 11.49 31.08
C LYS A 319 -9.05 10.90 31.61
N ARG A 320 -9.62 9.89 30.94
CA ARG A 320 -10.83 9.20 31.38
C ARG A 320 -10.61 8.39 32.66
N GLU A 321 -9.44 7.75 32.81
CA GLU A 321 -9.12 6.93 33.98
C GLU A 321 -8.73 7.77 35.21
N VAL A 322 -7.89 8.79 35.05
CA VAL A 322 -7.47 9.65 36.19
C VAL A 322 -8.40 10.81 36.46
N GLY A 323 -9.33 11.10 35.54
CA GLY A 323 -10.26 12.22 35.66
C GLY A 323 -9.51 13.56 35.77
N ASN A 324 -9.80 14.32 36.82
CA ASN A 324 -9.15 15.61 37.09
C ASN A 324 -7.99 15.52 38.09
N ASP A 325 -7.66 14.33 38.59
CA ASP A 325 -6.50 14.14 39.45
C ASP A 325 -5.21 14.12 38.62
N LEU A 326 -4.53 15.26 38.61
CA LEU A 326 -3.22 15.43 37.97
C LEU A 326 -2.07 15.34 38.98
N SER A 327 -2.29 14.74 40.17
CA SER A 327 -1.24 14.56 41.16
C SER A 327 -0.08 13.71 40.62
N ASP A 328 1.15 13.97 41.09
CA ASP A 328 2.33 13.21 40.68
C ASP A 328 2.13 11.70 40.88
N LYS A 329 1.41 11.31 41.94
CA LYS A 329 1.08 9.91 42.24
C LYS A 329 0.15 9.29 41.20
N ALA A 330 -0.99 9.91 40.89
CA ALA A 330 -1.96 9.36 39.94
C ALA A 330 -1.36 9.16 38.55
N ILE A 331 -0.55 10.14 38.09
CA ILE A 331 0.13 10.06 36.80
C ILE A 331 1.21 8.96 36.80
N THR A 332 2.01 8.87 37.86
CA THR A 332 3.03 7.82 38.02
C THR A 332 2.40 6.43 38.02
N ASP A 333 1.31 6.22 38.77
CA ASP A 333 0.60 4.95 38.86
C ASP A 333 0.06 4.50 37.49
N TYR A 334 -0.50 5.42 36.69
CA TYR A 334 -0.98 5.12 35.34
C TYR A 334 0.15 4.80 34.36
N LEU A 335 1.28 5.51 34.44
CA LEU A 335 2.45 5.23 33.60
C LEU A 335 3.02 3.83 33.89
N TRP A 336 3.16 3.48 35.17
CA TRP A 336 3.56 2.14 35.59
C TRP A 336 2.55 1.07 35.19
N SER A 337 1.25 1.32 35.31
CA SER A 337 0.22 0.37 34.86
C SER A 337 0.34 0.10 33.36
N THR A 338 0.65 1.13 32.56
CA THR A 338 0.89 1.03 31.12
C THR A 338 2.10 0.14 30.83
N LEU A 339 3.24 0.42 31.47
CA LEU A 339 4.50 -0.31 31.26
C LEU A 339 4.42 -1.77 31.76
N ASN A 340 3.81 -2.00 32.91
CA ASN A 340 3.62 -3.33 33.50
C ASN A 340 2.68 -4.22 32.67
N ALA A 341 1.77 -3.61 31.90
CA ALA A 341 0.95 -4.31 30.91
C ALA A 341 1.71 -4.66 29.62
N GLY A 342 3.01 -4.38 29.54
CA GLY A 342 3.84 -4.60 28.35
C GLY A 342 3.60 -3.60 27.22
N ARG A 343 2.92 -2.49 27.51
CA ARG A 343 2.68 -1.39 26.55
C ARG A 343 3.80 -0.34 26.66
N VAL A 344 3.87 0.54 25.67
CA VAL A 344 4.78 1.69 25.65
C VAL A 344 4.02 2.97 25.97
N VAL A 345 4.73 4.01 26.40
CA VAL A 345 4.18 5.37 26.54
C VAL A 345 4.29 6.06 25.18
N PRO A 346 3.18 6.29 24.45
CA PRO A 346 3.23 6.84 23.10
C PRO A 346 3.88 8.22 23.08
N GLY A 347 4.68 8.50 22.04
CA GLY A 347 5.38 9.78 21.90
C GLY A 347 6.66 9.93 22.74
N TYR A 348 6.99 8.95 23.59
CA TYR A 348 8.22 8.93 24.40
C TYR A 348 9.13 7.76 24.01
N GLY A 349 10.45 7.99 24.05
CA GLY A 349 11.45 6.96 23.75
C GLY A 349 12.02 7.09 22.34
N HIS A 350 13.07 7.89 22.16
CA HIS A 350 13.74 8.06 20.87
C HIS A 350 15.02 7.23 20.78
N ALA A 351 15.32 6.67 19.61
CA ALA A 351 16.54 5.88 19.39
C ALA A 351 17.84 6.71 19.32
N VAL A 352 17.74 8.04 19.17
CA VAL A 352 18.85 8.92 18.76
C VAL A 352 18.90 10.19 19.60
N LEU A 353 17.77 10.92 19.72
CA LEU A 353 17.70 12.14 20.51
C LEU A 353 17.91 11.87 22.00
N ARG A 354 18.82 12.63 22.61
CA ARG A 354 19.21 12.53 24.02
C ARG A 354 18.55 13.58 24.91
N LYS A 355 17.81 14.52 24.31
CA LYS A 355 17.03 15.56 25.00
C LYS A 355 15.62 15.63 24.39
N THR A 356 14.76 16.43 25.02
CA THR A 356 13.43 16.76 24.47
C THR A 356 13.57 17.32 23.05
N ASP A 357 12.78 16.77 22.13
CA ASP A 357 12.72 17.26 20.74
C ASP A 357 12.36 18.76 20.71
N PRO A 358 13.16 19.63 20.08
CA PRO A 358 12.84 21.06 19.99
C PRO A 358 11.48 21.34 19.39
N ARG A 359 10.97 20.47 18.51
CA ARG A 359 9.63 20.61 17.93
C ARG A 359 8.52 20.36 18.96
N TYR A 360 8.76 19.51 19.96
CA TYR A 360 7.87 19.39 21.12
C TYR A 360 7.91 20.69 21.94
N VAL A 361 9.11 21.25 22.16
CA VAL A 361 9.29 22.49 22.93
C VAL A 361 8.57 23.67 22.28
N SER A 362 8.72 23.90 20.97
CA SER A 362 8.03 25.00 20.28
C SER A 362 6.50 24.89 20.39
N GLN A 363 5.95 23.68 20.28
CA GLN A 363 4.51 23.44 20.48
C GLN A 363 4.07 23.66 21.92
N ARG A 364 4.94 23.31 22.88
CA ARG A 364 4.69 23.56 24.29
C ARG A 364 4.66 25.05 24.61
N GLU A 365 5.59 25.83 24.07
CA GLU A 365 5.64 27.29 24.23
C GLU A 365 4.42 27.96 23.59
N PHE A 366 3.98 27.46 22.44
CA PHE A 366 2.70 27.87 21.84
C PHE A 366 1.53 27.59 22.80
N ALA A 367 1.42 26.37 23.34
CA ALA A 367 0.35 26.02 24.26
C ALA A 367 0.35 26.86 25.55
N LEU A 368 1.53 27.15 26.11
CA LEU A 368 1.66 28.00 27.30
C LEU A 368 1.16 29.43 27.08
N ARG A 369 1.31 29.97 25.86
CA ARG A 369 0.83 31.31 25.50
C ARG A 369 -0.67 31.34 25.23
N HIS A 370 -1.20 30.35 24.50
CA HIS A 370 -2.55 30.43 23.93
C HIS A 370 -3.60 29.57 24.64
N LEU A 371 -3.21 28.45 25.26
CA LEU A 371 -4.14 27.51 25.92
C LEU A 371 -3.58 26.92 27.22
N PRO A 372 -3.02 27.74 28.15
CA PRO A 372 -2.39 27.23 29.37
C PRO A 372 -3.37 26.50 30.30
N ASP A 373 -4.66 26.85 30.20
CA ASP A 373 -5.70 26.31 31.07
C ASP A 373 -6.41 25.06 30.53
N ASP A 374 -6.12 24.65 29.30
CA ASP A 374 -6.75 23.49 28.69
C ASP A 374 -6.48 22.20 29.49
N PRO A 375 -7.52 21.41 29.84
CA PRO A 375 -7.36 20.20 30.64
C PRO A 375 -6.46 19.12 30.03
N LEU A 376 -6.45 18.97 28.70
CA LEU A 376 -5.60 17.98 28.03
C LEU A 376 -4.15 18.48 27.98
N PHE A 377 -3.93 19.77 27.73
CA PHE A 377 -2.59 20.36 27.81
C PHE A 377 -2.00 20.29 29.22
N LYS A 378 -2.81 20.51 30.27
CA LYS A 378 -2.38 20.31 31.66
C LYS A 378 -1.96 18.86 31.92
N LEU A 379 -2.70 17.88 31.38
CA LEU A 379 -2.30 16.47 31.44
C LEU A 379 -0.98 16.22 30.68
N VAL A 380 -0.84 16.69 29.45
CA VAL A 380 0.41 16.58 28.66
C VAL A 380 1.60 17.18 29.40
N SER A 381 1.42 18.37 29.99
CA SER A 381 2.46 19.04 30.79
C SER A 381 2.87 18.22 32.01
N GLN A 382 1.91 17.55 32.65
CA GLN A 382 2.16 16.73 33.83
C GLN A 382 2.84 15.40 33.44
N VAL A 383 2.45 14.79 32.31
CA VAL A 383 3.14 13.62 31.74
C VAL A 383 4.58 13.98 31.35
N TYR A 384 4.82 15.16 30.77
CA TYR A 384 6.16 15.66 30.47
C TYR A 384 7.07 15.75 31.68
N LYS A 385 6.54 16.20 32.83
CA LYS A 385 7.27 16.27 34.09
C LYS A 385 7.67 14.88 34.62
N ILE A 386 6.80 13.89 34.49
CA ILE A 386 6.90 12.61 35.24
C ILE A 386 7.43 11.46 34.39
N ALA A 387 7.00 11.33 33.13
CA ALA A 387 7.32 10.20 32.27
C ALA A 387 8.82 9.95 32.09
N PRO A 388 9.70 10.96 31.94
CA PRO A 388 11.13 10.72 31.81
C PRO A 388 11.74 9.97 33.01
N GLY A 389 11.31 10.29 34.24
CA GLY A 389 11.75 9.62 35.46
C GLY A 389 11.27 8.16 35.51
N VAL A 390 9.99 7.93 35.27
CA VAL A 390 9.38 6.58 35.24
C VAL A 390 10.03 5.69 34.18
N LEU A 391 10.26 6.22 32.97
CA LEU A 391 10.89 5.46 31.88
C LEU A 391 12.36 5.14 32.17
N THR A 392 13.07 6.03 32.87
CA THR A 392 14.44 5.79 33.32
C THR A 392 14.48 4.68 34.37
N GLU A 393 13.58 4.74 35.36
CA GLU A 393 13.46 3.71 36.41
C GLU A 393 13.07 2.33 35.85
N HIS A 394 12.17 2.29 34.86
CA HIS A 394 11.82 1.06 34.15
C HIS A 394 12.99 0.44 33.36
N GLY A 395 14.00 1.21 32.99
CA GLY A 395 15.29 0.71 32.50
C GLY A 395 15.33 0.15 31.06
N LYS A 396 14.19 0.09 30.34
CA LYS A 396 14.15 -0.38 28.93
C LYS A 396 14.30 0.74 27.90
N THR A 397 14.10 2.00 28.30
CA THR A 397 14.11 3.14 27.38
C THR A 397 15.46 3.84 27.42
N LYS A 398 16.17 3.87 26.28
CA LYS A 398 17.50 4.50 26.21
C LYS A 398 17.45 6.02 26.38
N ASN A 399 16.52 6.70 25.70
CA ASN A 399 16.34 8.14 25.81
C ASN A 399 14.87 8.45 26.10
N PRO A 400 14.51 8.83 27.34
CA PRO A 400 13.13 8.83 27.84
C PRO A 400 12.36 10.14 27.56
N TYR A 401 12.75 10.90 26.54
CA TYR A 401 12.19 12.22 26.22
C TYR A 401 11.09 12.14 25.14
N PRO A 402 10.16 13.11 25.11
CA PRO A 402 9.10 13.12 24.12
C PRO A 402 9.56 13.66 22.75
N ASN A 403 8.81 13.32 21.72
CA ASN A 403 8.93 13.86 20.37
C ASN A 403 7.75 14.80 20.01
N VAL A 404 7.80 15.40 18.81
CA VAL A 404 6.75 16.31 18.30
C VAL A 404 5.31 15.76 18.37
N ASP A 405 5.12 14.44 18.18
CA ASP A 405 3.81 13.79 18.14
C ASP A 405 3.17 13.67 19.53
N ALA A 406 3.97 13.76 20.60
CA ALA A 406 3.49 13.76 21.98
C ALA A 406 2.66 15.02 22.33
N HIS A 407 2.64 16.04 21.46
CA HIS A 407 2.01 17.34 21.74
C HIS A 407 1.05 17.84 20.66
N SER A 408 1.28 17.49 19.39
CA SER A 408 0.54 18.10 18.27
C SER A 408 -0.96 17.82 18.29
N GLY A 409 -1.39 16.64 18.74
CA GLY A 409 -2.80 16.27 18.80
C GLY A 409 -3.66 17.15 19.72
N VAL A 410 -3.13 17.55 20.88
CA VAL A 410 -3.89 18.39 21.84
C VAL A 410 -4.07 19.82 21.34
N LEU A 411 -3.11 20.35 20.59
CA LEU A 411 -3.21 21.67 19.96
C LEU A 411 -4.33 21.69 18.91
N LEU A 412 -4.35 20.69 18.03
CA LEU A 412 -5.38 20.57 16.98
C LEU A 412 -6.77 20.39 17.59
N GLN A 413 -6.88 19.54 18.62
CA GLN A 413 -8.15 19.26 19.29
C GLN A 413 -8.73 20.51 19.98
N TYR A 414 -7.88 21.30 20.64
CA TYR A 414 -8.30 22.52 21.36
C TYR A 414 -9.03 23.51 20.44
N TYR A 415 -8.51 23.72 19.22
CA TYR A 415 -9.11 24.65 18.26
C TYR A 415 -10.27 24.06 17.44
N GLY A 416 -10.66 22.82 17.70
CA GLY A 416 -11.84 22.20 17.08
C GLY A 416 -11.56 21.35 15.84
N LEU A 417 -10.29 21.12 15.48
CA LEU A 417 -9.93 20.10 14.49
C LEU A 417 -9.80 18.75 15.21
N THR A 418 -10.93 18.13 15.49
CA THR A 418 -11.03 16.93 16.35
C THR A 418 -10.94 15.60 15.60
N GLU A 419 -10.95 15.63 14.27
CA GLU A 419 -11.00 14.43 13.42
C GLU A 419 -9.61 13.81 13.27
N ALA A 420 -9.17 13.04 14.27
CA ALA A 420 -7.81 12.49 14.36
C ALA A 420 -7.35 11.75 13.08
N SER A 421 -8.24 11.02 12.39
CA SER A 421 -7.94 10.31 11.13
C SER A 421 -7.49 11.23 9.99
N TYR A 422 -7.72 12.54 10.10
CA TYR A 422 -7.27 13.56 9.16
C TYR A 422 -5.88 14.12 9.47
N TYR A 423 -5.33 13.93 10.67
CA TYR A 423 -4.08 14.58 11.09
C TYR A 423 -2.89 14.21 10.20
N THR A 424 -2.85 12.98 9.68
CA THR A 424 -1.80 12.53 8.76
C THR A 424 -1.85 13.27 7.42
N VAL A 425 -3.01 13.81 7.01
CA VAL A 425 -3.13 14.68 5.82
C VAL A 425 -2.39 16.00 6.06
N LEU A 426 -2.58 16.64 7.23
CA LEU A 426 -1.82 17.84 7.60
C LEU A 426 -0.32 17.55 7.63
N PHE A 427 0.08 16.40 8.18
CA PHE A 427 1.47 15.97 8.16
C PHE A 427 1.96 15.79 6.71
N GLY A 428 1.17 15.21 5.82
CA GLY A 428 1.51 15.08 4.39
C GLY A 428 1.68 16.43 3.68
N VAL A 429 0.83 17.41 3.97
CA VAL A 429 0.95 18.78 3.45
C VAL A 429 2.25 19.41 3.93
N SER A 430 2.54 19.33 5.23
CA SER A 430 3.79 19.84 5.80
C SER A 430 5.01 19.12 5.20
N ARG A 431 5.02 17.79 5.13
CA ARG A 431 6.14 16.99 4.65
C ARG A 431 6.53 17.32 3.19
N ALA A 432 5.59 17.82 2.39
CA ALA A 432 5.87 18.29 1.04
C ALA A 432 6.91 19.44 1.01
N PHE A 433 6.99 20.26 2.06
CA PHE A 433 7.97 21.34 2.19
C PHE A 433 9.41 20.84 2.31
N GLY A 434 9.64 19.61 2.78
CA GLY A 434 10.97 18.98 2.83
C GLY A 434 11.32 18.15 1.61
N VAL A 435 10.39 17.27 1.20
CA VAL A 435 10.71 16.28 0.17
C VAL A 435 10.73 16.86 -1.25
N LEU A 436 9.97 17.94 -1.52
CA LEU A 436 9.95 18.57 -2.85
C LEU A 436 11.22 19.38 -3.13
N PRO A 437 11.75 20.22 -2.21
CA PRO A 437 13.08 20.82 -2.38
C PRO A 437 14.17 19.78 -2.62
N GLN A 438 14.18 18.70 -1.83
CA GLN A 438 15.16 17.64 -2.04
C GLN A 438 15.03 17.03 -3.43
N LEU A 439 13.82 16.75 -3.91
CA LEU A 439 13.60 16.19 -5.24
C LEU A 439 14.09 17.12 -6.35
N ILE A 440 13.93 18.44 -6.19
CA ILE A 440 14.50 19.44 -7.12
C ILE A 440 16.03 19.35 -7.10
N ILE A 441 16.64 19.32 -5.92
CA ILE A 441 18.09 19.22 -5.74
C ILE A 441 18.61 17.93 -6.38
N ASP A 442 17.96 16.79 -6.14
CA ASP A 442 18.34 15.49 -6.70
C ASP A 442 18.41 15.53 -8.24
N ARG A 443 17.46 16.21 -8.89
CA ARG A 443 17.47 16.40 -10.35
C ARG A 443 18.55 17.37 -10.79
N ALA A 444 18.78 18.43 -10.01
CA ALA A 444 19.74 19.48 -10.32
C ALA A 444 21.18 18.98 -10.26
N VAL A 445 21.51 18.17 -9.25
CA VAL A 445 22.84 17.53 -9.10
C VAL A 445 22.98 16.26 -9.93
N GLY A 446 21.91 15.82 -10.60
CA GLY A 446 21.90 14.65 -11.46
C GLY A 446 22.07 13.32 -10.71
N ALA A 447 21.50 13.23 -9.51
CA ALA A 447 21.51 12.04 -8.66
C ALA A 447 21.03 10.79 -9.44
N PRO A 448 21.71 9.65 -9.28
CA PRO A 448 21.39 8.44 -10.03
C PRO A 448 20.12 7.74 -9.51
N ILE A 449 19.68 6.72 -10.24
CA ILE A 449 18.67 5.77 -9.74
C ILE A 449 19.17 5.09 -8.46
N GLU A 450 18.32 5.02 -7.44
CA GLU A 450 18.59 4.24 -6.24
C GLU A 450 18.38 2.75 -6.54
N ARG A 451 19.40 1.93 -6.25
CA ARG A 451 19.40 0.51 -6.60
C ARG A 451 20.24 -0.33 -5.64
N PRO A 452 19.84 -0.47 -4.36
CA PRO A 452 20.53 -1.31 -3.40
C PRO A 452 20.55 -2.77 -3.88
N LYS A 453 21.59 -3.51 -3.50
CA LYS A 453 21.70 -4.92 -3.80
C LYS A 453 21.02 -5.74 -2.72
N SER A 454 20.13 -6.65 -3.12
CA SER A 454 19.55 -7.66 -2.23
C SER A 454 20.21 -9.02 -2.41
N PHE A 455 20.15 -9.84 -1.36
CA PHE A 455 20.57 -11.23 -1.32
C PHE A 455 19.53 -12.04 -0.51
N SER A 456 19.43 -13.34 -0.77
CA SER A 456 18.68 -14.26 0.10
C SER A 456 19.48 -14.59 1.37
N THR A 457 18.82 -15.21 2.34
CA THR A 457 19.45 -15.72 3.57
C THR A 457 20.62 -16.66 3.28
N GLU A 458 20.46 -17.59 2.33
CA GLU A 458 21.52 -18.53 1.93
C GLU A 458 22.70 -17.81 1.30
N ALA A 459 22.43 -16.78 0.49
CA ALA A 459 23.47 -16.02 -0.15
C ALA A 459 24.23 -15.15 0.86
N TYR A 460 23.55 -14.58 1.86
CA TYR A 460 24.22 -13.93 3.00
C TYR A 460 24.99 -14.91 3.88
N ALA A 461 24.46 -16.11 4.12
CA ALA A 461 25.18 -17.13 4.87
C ALA A 461 26.47 -17.55 4.16
N LYS A 462 26.39 -17.80 2.86
CA LYS A 462 27.58 -18.03 2.03
C LYS A 462 28.55 -16.85 2.08
N LEU A 463 28.05 -15.60 2.06
CA LEU A 463 28.87 -14.38 2.13
C LEU A 463 29.65 -14.29 3.44
N VAL A 464 29.04 -14.64 4.57
CA VAL A 464 29.68 -14.60 5.90
C VAL A 464 30.41 -15.90 6.26
N GLY A 465 30.52 -16.85 5.32
CA GLY A 465 31.11 -18.16 5.58
C GLY A 465 30.32 -19.04 6.54
N ALA A 466 29.06 -18.68 6.83
CA ALA A 466 28.17 -19.51 7.62
C ALA A 466 27.64 -20.66 6.76
N SER A 467 27.90 -21.87 7.21
CA SER A 467 27.11 -23.02 6.77
C SER A 467 25.81 -23.00 7.58
N LEU A 468 24.67 -22.80 6.92
CA LEU A 468 23.35 -23.02 7.53
C LEU A 468 23.03 -24.52 7.66
N ALA A 469 24.06 -25.38 7.71
CA ALA A 469 23.89 -26.81 7.91
C ALA A 469 23.12 -27.07 9.21
N ASP A 470 22.08 -27.89 9.07
CA ASP A 470 21.31 -28.46 10.16
C ASP A 470 22.25 -28.98 11.25
N LYS A 471 22.15 -28.41 12.47
CA LYS A 471 22.77 -28.99 13.67
C LYS A 471 21.98 -30.22 14.13
N THR A 472 21.80 -31.19 13.24
CA THR A 472 21.44 -32.57 13.58
C THR A 472 22.46 -33.54 12.98
N LYS A 473 23.46 -33.86 13.81
CA LYS A 473 24.36 -35.02 13.79
C LYS A 473 25.34 -35.19 12.61
N THR A 474 26.60 -35.01 12.98
CA THR A 474 27.81 -35.70 12.52
C THR A 474 27.59 -37.19 12.22
N ILE A 475 28.16 -37.69 11.11
CA ILE A 475 29.26 -38.69 11.04
C ILE A 475 29.57 -38.98 9.55
N GLY A 476 30.84 -38.78 9.18
CA GLY A 476 31.55 -39.52 8.14
C GLY A 476 31.14 -39.32 6.68
N ASP A 477 31.80 -38.39 5.98
CA ASP A 477 32.82 -38.83 5.02
C ASP A 477 33.75 -37.67 4.62
N MET A 478 35.05 -37.92 4.68
CA MET A 478 36.12 -36.99 4.29
C MET A 478 36.77 -37.52 3.00
N SER A 479 36.54 -36.84 1.88
CA SER A 479 37.40 -36.75 0.69
C SER A 479 36.68 -35.81 -0.30
N ALA A 480 37.24 -34.89 -1.07
CA ALA A 480 38.57 -34.63 -1.62
C ALA A 480 38.60 -33.12 -2.08
N PRO A 481 39.72 -32.58 -2.61
CA PRO A 481 40.16 -31.20 -2.36
C PRO A 481 39.63 -30.13 -3.34
N ALA A 482 39.93 -28.89 -2.96
CA ALA A 482 39.64 -27.63 -3.63
C ALA A 482 39.89 -27.60 -5.14
N ALA A 483 38.91 -27.08 -5.87
CA ALA A 483 39.10 -26.41 -7.15
C ALA A 483 38.41 -25.04 -7.09
N ILE A 484 39.22 -23.98 -7.21
CA ILE A 484 38.77 -22.61 -7.38
C ILE A 484 38.13 -22.51 -8.76
N ALA A 485 36.80 -22.34 -8.81
CA ALA A 485 36.08 -22.00 -10.03
C ALA A 485 35.41 -20.63 -9.83
N ALA A 486 35.58 -19.77 -10.84
CA ALA A 486 35.16 -18.38 -10.88
C ALA A 486 33.70 -18.14 -10.45
N ALA A 487 33.44 -16.94 -9.92
CA ALA A 487 32.11 -16.49 -9.50
C ALA A 487 31.06 -16.72 -10.62
N PRO A 488 29.92 -17.37 -10.33
CA PRO A 488 28.82 -17.39 -11.27
C PRO A 488 28.19 -15.99 -11.30
N GLY A 489 27.92 -15.49 -12.50
CA GLY A 489 27.23 -14.22 -12.73
C GLY A 489 25.80 -14.17 -12.14
N PRO A 490 25.07 -13.07 -12.36
CA PRO A 490 23.72 -12.90 -11.80
C PRO A 490 22.81 -14.05 -12.22
N VAL A 491 22.16 -14.69 -11.23
CA VAL A 491 21.17 -15.76 -11.47
C VAL A 491 20.01 -15.16 -12.27
N GLN A 492 19.95 -15.49 -13.56
CA GLN A 492 18.75 -15.31 -14.36
C GLN A 492 17.64 -16.18 -13.72
N ILE A 493 16.45 -15.62 -13.50
CA ILE A 493 15.28 -16.42 -13.16
C ILE A 493 14.89 -17.20 -14.43
N GLU A 494 15.50 -18.37 -14.59
CA GLU A 494 15.24 -19.24 -15.72
C GLU A 494 13.81 -19.76 -15.67
N LYS A 495 13.07 -19.57 -16.76
CA LYS A 495 11.76 -20.17 -16.95
C LYS A 495 11.91 -21.68 -16.98
N LYS A 496 11.56 -22.36 -15.89
CA LYS A 496 11.61 -23.82 -15.83
C LYS A 496 10.63 -24.40 -16.86
N PRO A 497 11.06 -25.32 -17.74
CA PRO A 497 10.17 -25.89 -18.76
C PRO A 497 9.07 -26.72 -18.10
N VAL A 498 7.83 -26.56 -18.55
CA VAL A 498 6.70 -27.38 -18.09
C VAL A 498 6.87 -28.78 -18.65
N LYS A 499 7.34 -29.71 -17.80
CA LYS A 499 7.48 -31.12 -18.16
C LYS A 499 6.10 -31.79 -18.27
N PHE A 500 5.93 -32.65 -19.28
CA PHE A 500 4.70 -33.43 -19.49
C PHE A 500 4.33 -34.29 -18.26
N SER A 501 5.32 -34.77 -17.51
CA SER A 501 5.14 -35.50 -16.25
C SER A 501 4.38 -34.69 -15.19
N ASN A 502 4.55 -33.36 -15.13
CA ASN A 502 3.84 -32.49 -14.19
C ASN A 502 2.35 -32.35 -14.56
N LEU A 503 2.04 -32.34 -15.86
CA LEU A 503 0.66 -32.27 -16.36
C LEU A 503 -0.07 -33.60 -16.11
N LEU A 504 0.59 -34.73 -16.38
CA LEU A 504 0.06 -36.06 -16.07
C LEU A 504 -0.15 -36.26 -14.57
N LEU A 505 0.79 -35.79 -13.75
CA LEU A 505 0.65 -35.86 -12.30
C LEU A 505 -0.56 -35.03 -11.81
N GLY A 506 -0.71 -33.79 -12.29
CA GLY A 506 -1.87 -32.96 -11.95
C GLY A 506 -3.20 -33.57 -12.36
N ALA A 507 -3.24 -34.22 -13.53
CA ALA A 507 -4.39 -34.97 -14.01
C ALA A 507 -4.71 -36.19 -13.12
N GLY A 508 -3.69 -36.99 -12.78
CA GLY A 508 -3.83 -38.17 -11.93
C GLY A 508 -4.29 -37.83 -10.51
N LEU A 509 -3.74 -36.77 -9.91
CA LEU A 509 -4.13 -36.34 -8.55
C LEU A 509 -5.58 -35.85 -8.47
N ASN A 510 -6.08 -35.14 -9.49
CA ASN A 510 -7.49 -34.73 -9.51
C ASN A 510 -8.42 -35.92 -9.77
N MET A 511 -8.01 -36.88 -10.60
CA MET A 511 -8.77 -38.12 -10.78
C MET A 511 -8.83 -38.93 -9.49
N PHE A 512 -7.72 -39.03 -8.75
CA PHE A 512 -7.68 -39.66 -7.44
C PHE A 512 -8.56 -38.93 -6.42
N GLU A 513 -8.49 -37.61 -6.37
CA GLU A 513 -9.32 -36.79 -5.47
C GLU A 513 -10.81 -37.02 -5.71
N VAL A 514 -11.28 -36.91 -6.96
CA VAL A 514 -12.70 -37.05 -7.28
C VAL A 514 -13.20 -38.49 -7.09
N THR A 515 -12.36 -39.49 -7.36
CA THR A 515 -12.74 -40.92 -7.27
C THR A 515 -12.73 -41.44 -5.83
N THR A 516 -12.05 -40.75 -4.91
CA THR A 516 -12.00 -41.12 -3.49
C THR A 516 -13.08 -40.37 -2.70
N LEU A 517 -12.70 -39.43 -1.83
CA LEU A 517 -13.65 -38.69 -0.99
C LEU A 517 -14.22 -37.44 -1.67
N GLY A 518 -13.64 -37.00 -2.79
CA GLY A 518 -14.08 -35.79 -3.51
C GLY A 518 -15.54 -35.87 -3.96
N GLN A 519 -15.91 -36.91 -4.74
CA GLN A 519 -17.28 -37.08 -5.19
C GLN A 519 -18.27 -37.34 -4.03
N PRO A 520 -18.01 -38.25 -3.07
CA PRO A 520 -18.86 -38.42 -1.90
C PRO A 520 -19.16 -37.13 -1.15
N LEU A 521 -18.14 -36.32 -0.88
CA LEU A 521 -18.30 -35.04 -0.17
C LEU A 521 -19.05 -34.00 -1.03
N GLU A 522 -18.85 -34.00 -2.35
CA GLU A 522 -19.61 -33.16 -3.29
C GLU A 522 -21.10 -33.55 -3.32
N VAL A 523 -21.41 -34.85 -3.31
CA VAL A 523 -22.79 -35.36 -3.27
C VAL A 523 -23.46 -35.04 -1.92
N VAL A 524 -22.75 -35.17 -0.80
CA VAL A 524 -23.25 -34.75 0.53
C VAL A 524 -23.53 -33.25 0.54
N LYS A 525 -22.58 -32.44 0.07
CA LYS A 525 -22.71 -30.97 -0.01
C LYS A 525 -23.91 -30.55 -0.86
N THR A 526 -24.06 -31.13 -2.06
CA THR A 526 -25.16 -30.79 -2.97
C THR A 526 -26.52 -31.29 -2.45
N THR A 527 -26.56 -32.44 -1.78
CA THR A 527 -27.77 -32.95 -1.13
C THR A 527 -28.21 -32.07 0.04
N MET A 528 -27.27 -31.59 0.87
CA MET A 528 -27.54 -30.61 1.93
C MET A 528 -27.97 -29.24 1.39
N ALA A 529 -27.41 -28.82 0.24
CA ALA A 529 -27.81 -27.56 -0.39
C ALA A 529 -29.25 -27.64 -0.91
N ALA A 530 -29.62 -28.76 -1.53
CA ALA A 530 -30.96 -29.01 -2.06
C ALA A 530 -32.01 -29.24 -0.96
N ASN A 531 -31.66 -29.90 0.15
CA ASN A 531 -32.60 -30.23 1.23
C ASN A 531 -32.33 -29.35 2.45
N ARG A 532 -33.09 -28.26 2.57
CA ARG A 532 -32.70 -27.14 3.44
C ARG A 532 -32.72 -27.41 4.94
N ALA A 533 -33.44 -28.42 5.38
CA ALA A 533 -33.56 -28.82 6.77
C ALA A 533 -32.56 -29.92 7.20
N ASP A 534 -31.81 -30.52 6.27
CA ASP A 534 -30.96 -31.67 6.59
C ASP A 534 -29.66 -31.23 7.29
N SER A 535 -29.32 -31.90 8.40
CA SER A 535 -27.98 -31.85 9.00
C SER A 535 -26.99 -32.67 8.15
N PHE A 536 -25.69 -32.57 8.44
CA PHE A 536 -24.67 -33.37 7.73
C PHE A 536 -24.94 -34.88 7.84
N ALA A 537 -25.29 -35.36 9.04
CA ALA A 537 -25.69 -36.75 9.26
C ALA A 537 -27.01 -37.09 8.53
N GLY A 538 -27.97 -36.17 8.52
CA GLY A 538 -29.24 -36.34 7.81
C GLY A 538 -29.05 -36.50 6.30
N ALA A 539 -28.19 -35.70 5.69
CA ALA A 539 -27.89 -35.80 4.26
C ALA A 539 -27.14 -37.08 3.91
N MET A 540 -26.17 -37.52 4.73
CA MET A 540 -25.51 -38.81 4.54
C MET A 540 -26.51 -39.98 4.63
N SER A 541 -27.40 -39.95 5.62
CA SER A 541 -28.47 -40.96 5.77
C SER A 541 -29.40 -40.99 4.55
N ARG A 542 -29.78 -39.82 4.01
CA ARG A 542 -30.61 -39.71 2.80
C ARG A 542 -29.92 -40.25 1.55
N ILE A 543 -28.62 -40.02 1.41
CA ILE A 543 -27.86 -40.55 0.26
C ILE A 543 -27.76 -42.08 0.38
N TRP A 544 -27.48 -42.57 1.58
CA TRP A 544 -27.42 -43.99 1.87
C TRP A 544 -28.76 -44.68 1.62
N SER A 545 -29.88 -44.09 2.04
CA SER A 545 -31.21 -44.67 1.81
C SER A 545 -31.62 -44.67 0.33
N ARG A 546 -31.09 -43.75 -0.48
CA ARG A 546 -31.39 -43.67 -1.92
C ARG A 546 -30.63 -44.70 -2.77
N GLY A 547 -29.41 -45.08 -2.38
CA GLY A 547 -28.56 -45.91 -3.23
C GLY A 547 -27.34 -46.54 -2.57
N GLY A 548 -27.33 -46.67 -1.24
CA GLY A 548 -26.22 -47.20 -0.46
C GLY A 548 -24.90 -46.47 -0.75
N VAL A 549 -23.81 -47.22 -0.84
CA VAL A 549 -22.46 -46.70 -1.16
C VAL A 549 -22.42 -46.02 -2.53
N LEU A 550 -23.08 -46.59 -3.55
CA LEU A 550 -23.10 -46.03 -4.91
C LEU A 550 -23.84 -44.69 -4.98
N GLY A 551 -24.75 -44.44 -4.04
CA GLY A 551 -25.43 -43.15 -3.89
C GLY A 551 -24.46 -41.98 -3.69
N PHE A 552 -23.31 -42.21 -3.04
CA PHE A 552 -22.28 -41.20 -2.80
C PHE A 552 -21.45 -40.87 -4.05
N TYR A 553 -21.47 -41.74 -5.06
CA TYR A 553 -20.74 -41.54 -6.31
C TYR A 553 -21.64 -41.10 -7.47
N GLN A 554 -22.88 -40.69 -7.16
CA GLN A 554 -23.82 -40.22 -8.16
C GLN A 554 -23.25 -39.02 -8.93
N GLY A 555 -23.18 -39.13 -10.26
CA GLY A 555 -22.62 -38.11 -11.14
C GLY A 555 -21.14 -38.30 -11.50
N LEU A 556 -20.49 -39.35 -10.97
CA LEU A 556 -19.16 -39.78 -11.41
C LEU A 556 -19.25 -40.58 -12.73
N ILE A 557 -19.50 -39.85 -13.81
CA ILE A 557 -19.56 -40.37 -15.18
C ILE A 557 -18.23 -40.08 -15.92
N PRO A 558 -17.97 -40.63 -17.13
CA PRO A 558 -16.71 -40.40 -17.84
C PRO A 558 -16.28 -38.93 -17.95
N TRP A 559 -17.24 -38.01 -18.19
CA TRP A 559 -16.94 -36.56 -18.20
C TRP A 559 -16.50 -36.00 -16.85
N ALA A 560 -16.80 -36.67 -15.73
CA ALA A 560 -16.28 -36.29 -14.42
C ALA A 560 -14.78 -36.52 -14.31
N TRP A 561 -14.27 -37.63 -14.83
CA TRP A 561 -12.83 -37.88 -14.89
C TRP A 561 -12.12 -37.04 -15.96
N ILE A 562 -12.76 -36.78 -17.11
CA ILE A 562 -12.24 -35.86 -18.13
C ILE A 562 -12.14 -34.44 -17.58
N GLU A 563 -13.19 -33.96 -16.89
CA GLU A 563 -13.15 -32.64 -16.26
C GLU A 563 -12.07 -32.57 -15.18
N ALA A 564 -11.99 -33.58 -14.30
CA ALA A 564 -11.01 -33.62 -13.22
C ALA A 564 -9.57 -33.61 -13.74
N SER A 565 -9.27 -34.47 -14.72
CA SER A 565 -7.92 -34.59 -15.28
C SER A 565 -7.48 -33.31 -16.02
N THR A 566 -8.34 -32.77 -16.87
CA THR A 566 -8.03 -31.55 -17.65
C THR A 566 -7.93 -30.31 -16.77
N LYS A 567 -8.83 -30.17 -15.78
CA LYS A 567 -8.81 -29.08 -14.80
C LYS A 567 -7.49 -29.07 -14.02
N GLY A 568 -7.02 -30.23 -13.57
CA GLY A 568 -5.75 -30.36 -12.84
C GLY A 568 -4.54 -29.93 -13.66
N ALA A 569 -4.47 -30.36 -14.92
CA ALA A 569 -3.39 -30.00 -15.83
C ALA A 569 -3.37 -28.48 -16.13
N VAL A 570 -4.52 -27.88 -16.45
CA VAL A 570 -4.63 -26.44 -16.74
C VAL A 570 -4.29 -25.59 -15.52
N LEU A 571 -4.78 -25.99 -14.34
CA LEU A 571 -4.53 -25.26 -13.09
C LEU A 571 -3.03 -25.19 -12.80
N LEU A 572 -2.32 -26.33 -12.81
CA LEU A 572 -0.88 -26.36 -12.50
C LEU A 572 -0.06 -25.62 -13.55
N PHE A 573 -0.41 -25.76 -14.83
CA PHE A 573 0.27 -25.05 -15.92
C PHE A 573 0.18 -23.52 -15.73
N VAL A 574 -1.05 -23.00 -15.66
CA VAL A 574 -1.27 -21.55 -15.60
C VAL A 574 -0.83 -20.97 -14.26
N ALA A 575 -1.00 -21.70 -13.15
CA ALA A 575 -0.48 -21.25 -11.86
C ALA A 575 1.04 -21.12 -11.89
N SER A 576 1.76 -22.07 -12.50
CA SER A 576 3.23 -22.01 -12.59
C SER A 576 3.73 -20.83 -13.43
N GLU A 577 3.03 -20.52 -14.53
CA GLU A 577 3.34 -19.35 -15.38
C GLU A 577 3.02 -18.05 -14.65
N ALA A 578 1.84 -17.95 -14.03
CA ALA A 578 1.42 -16.75 -13.31
C ALA A 578 2.31 -16.49 -12.07
N GLU A 579 2.75 -17.53 -11.37
CA GLU A 579 3.73 -17.41 -10.29
C GLU A 579 5.08 -16.94 -10.81
N TYR A 580 5.57 -17.49 -11.92
CA TYR A 580 6.81 -17.04 -12.55
C TYR A 580 6.75 -15.55 -12.88
N TYR A 581 5.70 -15.11 -13.57
CA TYR A 581 5.54 -13.70 -13.92
C TYR A 581 5.42 -12.83 -12.67
N ALA A 582 4.59 -13.22 -11.70
CA ALA A 582 4.46 -12.49 -10.43
C ALA A 582 5.82 -12.34 -9.72
N LYS A 583 6.63 -13.40 -9.66
CA LYS A 583 7.98 -13.36 -9.08
C LYS A 583 8.94 -12.49 -9.90
N THR A 584 8.88 -12.54 -11.24
CA THR A 584 9.71 -11.65 -12.10
C THR A 584 9.33 -10.17 -11.94
N PHE A 585 8.09 -9.88 -11.55
CA PHE A 585 7.64 -8.53 -11.18
C PHE A 585 7.86 -8.19 -9.70
N GLY A 586 8.63 -9.01 -8.97
CA GLY A 586 9.03 -8.73 -7.58
C GLY A 586 8.00 -9.12 -6.50
N ALA A 587 6.97 -9.89 -6.83
CA ALA A 587 6.02 -10.39 -5.83
C ALA A 587 6.67 -11.42 -4.89
N ASN A 588 6.42 -11.29 -3.58
CA ASN A 588 6.83 -12.28 -2.58
C ASN A 588 6.08 -13.60 -2.76
N ASP A 589 6.52 -14.67 -2.09
CA ASP A 589 5.93 -16.02 -2.26
C ASP A 589 4.44 -16.09 -1.90
N PHE A 590 3.98 -15.29 -0.96
CA PHE A 590 2.55 -15.26 -0.62
C PHE A 590 1.72 -14.67 -1.77
N VAL A 591 2.13 -13.51 -2.28
CA VAL A 591 1.45 -12.81 -3.38
C VAL A 591 1.59 -13.57 -4.69
N ALA A 592 2.75 -14.17 -4.95
CA ALA A 592 2.95 -15.05 -6.10
C ALA A 592 2.02 -16.26 -6.01
N GLY A 593 1.96 -16.96 -4.87
CA GLY A 593 1.07 -18.10 -4.67
C GLY A 593 -0.42 -17.77 -4.82
N ILE A 594 -0.86 -16.61 -4.30
CA ILE A 594 -2.23 -16.11 -4.51
C ILE A 594 -2.48 -15.85 -6.00
N SER A 595 -1.55 -15.18 -6.67
CA SER A 595 -1.67 -14.87 -8.10
C SER A 595 -1.74 -16.14 -8.95
N GLY A 596 -0.87 -17.11 -8.68
CA GLY A 596 -0.90 -18.44 -9.28
C GLY A 596 -2.25 -19.13 -9.12
N GLY A 597 -2.75 -19.18 -7.88
CA GLY A 597 -4.05 -19.75 -7.56
C GLY A 597 -5.20 -19.03 -8.26
N MET A 598 -5.18 -17.70 -8.34
CA MET A 598 -6.23 -16.90 -9.00
C MET A 598 -6.24 -17.10 -10.51
N PHE A 599 -5.09 -16.96 -11.18
CA PHE A 599 -5.00 -17.09 -12.64
C PHE A 599 -5.22 -18.53 -13.10
N GLY A 600 -4.67 -19.51 -12.40
CA GLY A 600 -4.97 -20.92 -12.65
C GLY A 600 -6.45 -21.26 -12.36
N GLY A 601 -7.00 -20.65 -11.32
CA GLY A 601 -8.41 -20.66 -10.95
C GLY A 601 -9.34 -20.20 -12.08
N LEU A 602 -8.98 -19.08 -12.70
CA LEU A 602 -9.69 -18.49 -13.82
C LEU A 602 -9.58 -19.34 -15.09
N ALA A 603 -8.37 -19.79 -15.43
CA ALA A 603 -8.11 -20.54 -16.64
C ALA A 603 -8.86 -21.87 -16.70
N GLN A 604 -8.85 -22.67 -15.62
CA GLN A 604 -9.60 -23.93 -15.60
C GLN A 604 -11.12 -23.70 -15.75
N ALA A 605 -11.66 -22.58 -15.24
CA ALA A 605 -13.10 -22.34 -15.31
C ALA A 605 -13.56 -22.19 -16.77
N TYR A 606 -12.81 -21.42 -17.57
CA TYR A 606 -13.14 -21.18 -18.97
C TYR A 606 -12.62 -22.25 -19.93
N ALA A 607 -11.46 -22.85 -19.65
CA ALA A 607 -10.84 -23.83 -20.55
C ALA A 607 -11.43 -25.25 -20.40
N THR A 608 -11.91 -25.63 -19.20
CA THR A 608 -12.34 -27.02 -18.96
C THR A 608 -13.74 -27.09 -18.39
N MET A 609 -14.02 -26.36 -17.31
CA MET A 609 -15.25 -26.57 -16.54
C MET A 609 -16.51 -26.20 -17.30
N GLY A 610 -16.52 -25.10 -18.07
CA GLY A 610 -17.70 -24.69 -18.84
C GLY A 610 -18.16 -25.78 -19.82
N PHE A 611 -17.25 -26.25 -20.67
CA PHE A 611 -17.51 -27.31 -21.63
C PHE A 611 -17.88 -28.65 -20.96
N CYS A 612 -17.10 -29.11 -19.97
CA CYS A 612 -17.35 -30.40 -19.33
C CYS A 612 -18.65 -30.40 -18.53
N THR A 613 -19.00 -29.28 -17.89
CA THR A 613 -20.28 -29.12 -17.20
C THR A 613 -21.45 -29.20 -18.17
N CYS A 614 -21.32 -28.59 -19.36
CA CYS A 614 -22.31 -28.72 -20.43
C CYS A 614 -22.46 -30.19 -20.85
N MET A 615 -21.36 -30.91 -21.11
CA MET A 615 -21.39 -32.32 -21.51
C MET A 615 -21.99 -33.23 -20.43
N LYS A 616 -21.62 -33.05 -19.17
CA LYS A 616 -22.23 -33.76 -18.03
C LYS A 616 -23.74 -33.52 -17.94
N THR A 617 -24.17 -32.27 -18.13
CA THR A 617 -25.58 -31.91 -18.09
C THR A 617 -26.35 -32.60 -19.21
N VAL A 618 -25.77 -32.67 -20.41
CA VAL A 618 -26.34 -33.41 -21.54
C VAL A 618 -26.50 -34.89 -21.19
N GLU A 619 -25.44 -35.57 -20.72
CA GLU A 619 -25.51 -37.00 -20.40
C GLU A 619 -26.48 -37.32 -19.26
N ILE A 620 -26.49 -36.52 -18.19
CA ILE A 620 -27.44 -36.71 -17.08
C ILE A 620 -28.88 -36.52 -17.57
N THR A 621 -29.12 -35.58 -18.48
CA THR A 621 -30.45 -35.37 -19.07
C THR A 621 -30.85 -36.56 -19.94
N GLN A 622 -29.93 -37.13 -20.72
CA GLN A 622 -30.20 -38.33 -21.51
C GLN A 622 -30.47 -39.55 -20.64
N HIS A 623 -29.71 -39.76 -19.56
CA HIS A 623 -29.98 -40.84 -18.61
C HIS A 623 -31.36 -40.71 -17.96
N LYS A 624 -31.79 -39.49 -17.65
CA LYS A 624 -33.15 -39.22 -17.12
C LYS A 624 -34.24 -39.54 -18.14
N LEU A 625 -34.07 -39.10 -19.40
CA LEU A 625 -35.03 -39.40 -20.48
C LEU A 625 -35.10 -40.90 -20.75
N ALA A 626 -33.96 -41.59 -20.79
CA ALA A 626 -33.90 -43.04 -20.93
C ALA A 626 -34.58 -43.77 -19.76
N SER A 627 -34.42 -43.30 -18.52
CA SER A 627 -35.10 -43.86 -17.35
C SER A 627 -36.62 -43.62 -17.35
N GLN A 628 -37.10 -42.69 -18.17
CA GLN A 628 -38.52 -42.42 -18.41
C GLN A 628 -39.06 -43.15 -19.65
N GLY A 629 -38.28 -44.07 -20.25
CA GLY A 629 -38.67 -44.84 -21.44
C GLY A 629 -38.61 -44.07 -22.76
N ILE A 630 -38.09 -42.83 -22.77
CA ILE A 630 -37.95 -41.99 -23.96
C ILE A 630 -36.58 -42.26 -24.58
N LYS A 631 -36.52 -42.59 -25.88
CA LYS A 631 -35.24 -42.82 -26.58
C LYS A 631 -34.46 -41.49 -26.72
N PRO A 632 -33.34 -41.31 -26.01
CA PRO A 632 -32.59 -40.06 -26.04
C PRO A 632 -31.85 -39.84 -27.37
N PRO A 633 -31.75 -38.61 -27.90
CA PRO A 633 -30.78 -38.30 -28.97
C PRO A 633 -29.34 -38.46 -28.47
N SER A 634 -28.38 -38.60 -29.38
CA SER A 634 -26.99 -38.81 -28.96
C SER A 634 -26.42 -37.61 -28.20
N THR A 635 -25.46 -37.84 -27.31
CA THR A 635 -24.79 -36.79 -26.52
C THR A 635 -24.25 -35.69 -27.42
N PHE A 636 -23.59 -36.06 -28.52
CA PHE A 636 -23.03 -35.11 -29.49
C PHE A 636 -24.09 -34.38 -30.32
N GLN A 637 -25.21 -35.02 -30.65
CA GLN A 637 -26.33 -34.34 -31.33
C GLN A 637 -26.97 -33.28 -30.43
N THR A 638 -27.15 -33.60 -29.15
CA THR A 638 -27.72 -32.67 -28.17
C THR A 638 -26.78 -31.49 -27.93
N PHE A 639 -25.48 -31.76 -27.78
CA PHE A 639 -24.45 -30.73 -27.68
C PHE A 639 -24.38 -29.83 -28.93
N ALA A 640 -24.39 -30.42 -30.13
CA ALA A 640 -24.42 -29.68 -31.39
C ALA A 640 -25.67 -28.80 -31.51
N GLY A 641 -26.81 -29.26 -30.99
CA GLY A 641 -28.03 -28.46 -30.89
C GLY A 641 -27.88 -27.24 -29.99
N ILE A 642 -27.26 -27.39 -28.81
CA ILE A 642 -26.96 -26.27 -27.90
C ILE A 642 -26.01 -25.28 -28.57
N TYR A 643 -24.94 -25.77 -29.22
CA TYR A 643 -23.97 -24.91 -29.90
C TYR A 643 -24.60 -24.15 -31.07
N ARG A 644 -25.41 -24.80 -31.91
CA ARG A 644 -26.10 -24.13 -33.03
C ARG A 644 -27.09 -23.07 -32.57
N LYS A 645 -27.76 -23.29 -31.43
CA LYS A 645 -28.82 -22.40 -30.91
C LYS A 645 -28.28 -21.24 -30.08
N GLU A 646 -27.31 -21.50 -29.20
CA GLU A 646 -26.84 -20.55 -28.18
C GLU A 646 -25.33 -20.22 -28.32
N GLY A 647 -24.63 -20.82 -29.28
CA GLY A 647 -23.21 -20.58 -29.54
C GLY A 647 -22.30 -20.96 -28.36
N ILE A 648 -21.11 -20.36 -28.34
CA ILE A 648 -20.13 -20.53 -27.24
C ILE A 648 -20.71 -20.05 -25.89
N ARG A 649 -21.60 -19.05 -25.91
CA ARG A 649 -22.29 -18.55 -24.71
C ARG A 649 -23.21 -19.59 -24.09
N GLY A 650 -23.85 -20.43 -24.90
CA GLY A 650 -24.66 -21.56 -24.44
C GLY A 650 -23.84 -22.67 -23.77
N ILE A 651 -22.68 -23.00 -24.34
CA ILE A 651 -21.75 -23.98 -23.77
C ILE A 651 -21.20 -23.50 -22.42
N ASN A 652 -20.87 -22.21 -22.33
CA ASN A 652 -20.27 -21.59 -21.14
C ASN A 652 -21.31 -20.92 -20.23
N LYS A 653 -22.57 -21.35 -20.27
CA LYS A 653 -23.64 -20.73 -19.51
C LYS A 653 -23.38 -20.88 -18.00
N GLY A 654 -23.22 -19.75 -17.32
CA GLY A 654 -22.91 -19.70 -15.89
C GLY A 654 -21.42 -19.84 -15.54
N VAL A 655 -20.52 -19.90 -16.53
CA VAL A 655 -19.07 -20.04 -16.30
C VAL A 655 -18.49 -18.87 -15.50
N ASN A 656 -19.01 -17.65 -15.65
CA ASN A 656 -18.51 -16.48 -14.93
C ASN A 656 -18.67 -16.64 -13.40
N ALA A 657 -19.77 -17.23 -12.96
CA ALA A 657 -20.00 -17.55 -11.54
C ALA A 657 -19.08 -18.68 -11.06
N VAL A 658 -18.75 -19.63 -11.94
CA VAL A 658 -17.77 -20.68 -11.67
C VAL A 658 -16.36 -20.09 -11.58
N ALA A 659 -16.01 -19.14 -12.44
CA ALA A 659 -14.73 -18.46 -12.46
C ALA A 659 -14.47 -17.66 -11.18
N ILE A 660 -15.44 -16.83 -10.76
CA ILE A 660 -15.34 -16.09 -9.48
C ILE A 660 -15.05 -17.05 -8.32
N ARG A 661 -15.78 -18.16 -8.25
CA ARG A 661 -15.57 -19.19 -7.22
C ARG A 661 -14.18 -19.81 -7.31
N GLN A 662 -13.72 -20.16 -8.50
CA GLN A 662 -12.42 -20.82 -8.66
C GLN A 662 -11.27 -19.88 -8.34
N VAL A 663 -11.36 -18.60 -8.74
CA VAL A 663 -10.38 -17.56 -8.41
C VAL A 663 -10.27 -17.39 -6.90
N THR A 664 -11.39 -17.22 -6.19
CA THR A 664 -11.37 -17.00 -4.73
C THR A 664 -10.95 -18.25 -3.97
N ASN A 665 -11.35 -19.43 -4.42
CA ASN A 665 -10.99 -20.69 -3.77
C ASN A 665 -9.52 -21.02 -3.94
N TRP A 666 -8.97 -20.94 -5.15
CA TRP A 666 -7.58 -21.33 -5.39
C TRP A 666 -6.58 -20.27 -4.94
N GLY A 667 -6.90 -18.98 -5.11
CA GLY A 667 -6.07 -17.91 -4.56
C GLY A 667 -5.93 -18.04 -3.04
N SER A 668 -7.05 -18.27 -2.33
CA SER A 668 -7.00 -18.45 -0.87
C SER A 668 -6.36 -19.77 -0.45
N ARG A 669 -6.59 -20.89 -1.14
CA ARG A 669 -5.95 -22.17 -0.81
C ARG A 669 -4.43 -22.09 -0.91
N PHE A 670 -3.89 -21.54 -2.00
CA PHE A 670 -2.44 -21.41 -2.19
C PHE A 670 -1.81 -20.39 -1.24
N GLY A 671 -2.50 -19.27 -0.96
CA GLY A 671 -2.02 -18.28 0.01
C GLY A 671 -2.07 -18.81 1.45
N LEU A 672 -3.20 -19.37 1.88
CA LEU A 672 -3.42 -19.84 3.25
C LEU A 672 -2.66 -21.14 3.56
N SER A 673 -2.44 -22.01 2.57
CA SER A 673 -1.56 -23.18 2.75
C SER A 673 -0.12 -22.73 2.98
N ARG A 674 0.39 -21.73 2.23
CA ARG A 674 1.73 -21.16 2.46
C ARG A 674 1.87 -20.53 3.85
N LEU A 675 0.85 -19.80 4.32
CA LEU A 675 0.82 -19.28 5.70
C LEU A 675 0.77 -20.39 6.75
N SER A 676 0.00 -21.46 6.50
CA SER A 676 -0.06 -22.63 7.39
C SER A 676 1.27 -23.38 7.42
N GLU A 677 1.97 -23.48 6.29
CA GLU A 677 3.33 -24.06 6.21
C GLU A 677 4.30 -23.25 7.05
N GLN A 678 4.27 -21.92 6.95
CA GLN A 678 5.10 -21.02 7.78
C GLN A 678 4.79 -21.15 9.27
N GLY A 679 3.51 -21.25 9.63
CA GLY A 679 3.09 -21.48 11.02
C GLY A 679 3.60 -22.81 11.59
N ILE A 680 3.46 -23.90 10.82
CA ILE A 680 3.95 -25.22 11.22
C ILE A 680 5.47 -25.21 11.34
N ARG A 681 6.19 -24.61 10.38
CA ARG A 681 7.66 -24.45 10.43
C ARG A 681 8.12 -23.77 11.72
N ARG A 682 7.45 -22.68 12.11
CA ARG A 682 7.73 -21.97 13.37
C ARG A 682 7.50 -22.84 14.60
N VAL A 683 6.44 -23.64 14.62
CA VAL A 683 6.09 -24.51 15.76
C VAL A 683 6.99 -25.76 15.83
N THR A 684 7.39 -26.31 14.68
CA THR A 684 8.27 -27.49 14.60
C THR A 684 9.76 -27.13 14.59
N GLY A 685 10.11 -25.84 14.67
CA GLY A 685 11.49 -25.36 14.67
C GLY A 685 12.25 -25.54 13.35
N LYS A 686 11.54 -25.65 12.22
CA LYS A 686 12.11 -25.90 10.87
C LYS A 686 12.40 -24.60 10.13
N GLY A 687 13.56 -24.48 9.49
CA GLY A 687 13.90 -23.32 8.63
C GLY A 687 13.05 -23.23 7.36
N ASP A 688 13.11 -22.10 6.64
CA ASP A 688 12.30 -21.86 5.42
C ASP A 688 12.66 -22.80 4.25
N SER A 689 13.88 -23.32 4.23
CA SER A 689 14.41 -24.23 3.20
C SER A 689 14.26 -25.72 3.53
N GLU A 690 13.92 -26.07 4.77
CA GLU A 690 13.74 -27.47 5.19
C GLU A 690 12.47 -28.06 4.57
N LYS A 691 12.46 -29.36 4.26
CA LYS A 691 11.24 -30.02 3.77
C LYS A 691 10.33 -30.36 4.94
N LEU A 692 9.08 -29.94 4.86
CA LEU A 692 8.03 -30.44 5.76
C LEU A 692 7.93 -31.97 5.63
N SER A 693 7.78 -32.66 6.76
CA SER A 693 7.52 -34.10 6.76
C SER A 693 6.15 -34.39 6.13
N ALA A 694 5.89 -35.62 5.68
CA ALA A 694 4.58 -35.95 5.09
C ALA A 694 3.40 -35.65 6.05
N PRO A 695 3.46 -35.96 7.36
CA PRO A 695 2.41 -35.55 8.31
C PRO A 695 2.23 -34.04 8.43
N GLU A 696 3.31 -33.26 8.43
CA GLU A 696 3.26 -31.78 8.50
C GLU A 696 2.70 -31.17 7.22
N LYS A 697 3.06 -31.70 6.05
CA LYS A 697 2.50 -31.28 4.74
C LYS A 697 0.99 -31.53 4.71
N ILE A 698 0.55 -32.69 5.21
CA ILE A 698 -0.86 -33.05 5.30
C ILE A 698 -1.58 -32.11 6.28
N LEU A 699 -1.00 -31.85 7.46
CA LEU A 699 -1.56 -30.93 8.44
C LEU A 699 -1.67 -29.50 7.88
N SER A 700 -0.63 -29.00 7.23
CA SER A 700 -0.64 -27.68 6.58
C SER A 700 -1.71 -27.58 5.50
N SER A 701 -1.81 -28.62 4.67
CA SER A 701 -2.81 -28.70 3.61
C SER A 701 -4.24 -28.79 4.18
N ALA A 702 -4.42 -29.48 5.30
CA ALA A 702 -5.69 -29.52 6.00
C ALA A 702 -6.08 -28.15 6.57
N LEU A 703 -5.14 -27.44 7.21
CA LEU A 703 -5.36 -26.09 7.73
C LEU A 703 -5.67 -25.09 6.59
N GLY A 704 -4.85 -25.07 5.54
CA GLY A 704 -5.09 -24.22 4.36
C GLY A 704 -6.40 -24.54 3.65
N GLY A 705 -6.74 -25.83 3.52
CA GLY A 705 -7.99 -26.31 2.94
C GLY A 705 -9.22 -25.93 3.76
N GLY A 706 -9.15 -26.06 5.08
CA GLY A 706 -10.22 -25.68 6.00
C GLY A 706 -10.43 -24.17 6.07
N LEU A 707 -9.35 -23.40 6.20
CA LEU A 707 -9.40 -21.94 6.23
C LEU A 707 -9.86 -21.34 4.91
N SER A 708 -9.64 -22.01 3.77
CA SER A 708 -10.16 -21.56 2.47
C SER A 708 -11.69 -21.50 2.38
N ALA A 709 -12.41 -22.08 3.34
CA ALA A 709 -13.87 -21.97 3.43
C ALA A 709 -14.37 -20.61 3.92
N TRP A 710 -13.48 -19.65 4.26
CA TRP A 710 -13.85 -18.30 4.69
C TRP A 710 -14.79 -17.58 3.71
N ASN A 711 -14.65 -17.87 2.42
CA ASN A 711 -15.46 -17.29 1.35
C ASN A 711 -16.84 -17.98 1.17
N GLN A 712 -17.28 -18.79 2.13
CA GLN A 712 -18.58 -19.47 2.10
C GLN A 712 -19.78 -18.55 1.86
N PRO A 713 -19.85 -17.32 2.42
CA PRO A 713 -20.95 -16.41 2.12
C PRO A 713 -21.12 -16.14 0.62
N ILE A 714 -20.02 -16.03 -0.13
CA ILE A 714 -20.02 -15.82 -1.58
C ILE A 714 -20.63 -17.04 -2.30
N GLU A 715 -20.36 -18.25 -1.82
CA GLU A 715 -20.95 -19.47 -2.39
C GLU A 715 -22.44 -19.56 -2.12
N VAL A 716 -22.89 -19.27 -0.89
CA VAL A 716 -24.31 -19.33 -0.56
C VAL A 716 -25.10 -18.34 -1.43
N ILE A 717 -24.58 -17.12 -1.59
CA ILE A 717 -25.14 -16.11 -2.50
C ILE A 717 -25.20 -16.65 -3.94
N ARG A 718 -24.10 -17.23 -4.44
CA ARG A 718 -24.06 -17.83 -5.79
C ARG A 718 -25.12 -18.92 -5.95
N VAL A 719 -25.18 -19.86 -5.01
CA VAL A 719 -26.13 -20.99 -5.06
C VAL A 719 -27.56 -20.46 -5.05
N GLU A 720 -27.86 -19.45 -4.24
CA GLU A 720 -29.19 -18.84 -4.18
C GLU A 720 -29.56 -18.09 -5.47
N MET A 721 -28.58 -17.43 -6.11
CA MET A 721 -28.75 -16.81 -7.43
C MET A 721 -29.00 -17.85 -8.53
N GLN A 722 -28.38 -19.03 -8.44
CA GLN A 722 -28.51 -20.12 -9.43
C GLN A 722 -29.70 -21.05 -9.17
N SER A 723 -30.28 -20.97 -7.97
CA SER A 723 -31.41 -21.80 -7.56
C SER A 723 -32.65 -21.53 -8.41
N LYS A 724 -33.43 -22.57 -8.71
CA LYS A 724 -34.73 -22.45 -9.42
C LYS A 724 -35.92 -22.59 -8.46
N THR A 725 -35.72 -22.30 -7.17
CA THR A 725 -36.80 -22.41 -6.18
C THR A 725 -37.90 -21.39 -6.48
N ASN A 726 -39.14 -21.87 -6.52
CA ASN A 726 -40.34 -21.05 -6.59
C ASN A 726 -40.71 -20.63 -5.18
N ASP A 727 -40.15 -19.50 -4.73
CA ASP A 727 -40.53 -18.85 -3.48
C ASP A 727 -41.22 -17.51 -3.81
N PRO A 728 -42.47 -17.29 -3.37
CA PRO A 728 -43.20 -16.02 -3.57
C PRO A 728 -42.47 -14.78 -3.05
N ASN A 729 -41.64 -14.93 -2.01
CA ASN A 729 -40.90 -13.84 -1.36
C ASN A 729 -39.51 -13.59 -1.98
N ARG A 730 -39.16 -14.35 -3.03
CA ARG A 730 -37.86 -14.24 -3.70
C ARG A 730 -37.84 -13.08 -4.69
N PRO A 731 -36.83 -12.19 -4.66
CA PRO A 731 -36.69 -11.12 -5.64
C PRO A 731 -36.60 -11.67 -7.07
N LYS A 732 -37.40 -11.13 -8.01
CA LYS A 732 -37.42 -11.57 -9.41
C LYS A 732 -36.10 -11.31 -10.16
N ASN A 733 -35.34 -10.29 -9.76
CA ASN A 733 -34.03 -9.93 -10.31
C ASN A 733 -32.95 -10.05 -9.24
N LEU A 734 -32.28 -11.20 -9.17
CA LEU A 734 -31.26 -11.49 -8.17
C LEU A 734 -29.90 -10.91 -8.58
N THR A 735 -29.57 -9.75 -8.01
CA THR A 735 -28.19 -9.22 -7.96
C THR A 735 -27.49 -9.72 -6.69
N VAL A 736 -26.15 -9.76 -6.65
CA VAL A 736 -25.37 -10.18 -5.46
C VAL A 736 -25.85 -9.53 -4.17
N GLY A 737 -26.03 -8.20 -4.14
CA GLY A 737 -26.51 -7.48 -2.95
C GLY A 737 -27.95 -7.81 -2.55
N LYS A 738 -28.89 -7.87 -3.52
CA LYS A 738 -30.29 -8.27 -3.26
C LYS A 738 -30.40 -9.70 -2.74
N THR A 739 -29.58 -10.61 -3.26
CA THR A 739 -29.54 -12.00 -2.79
C THR A 739 -28.96 -12.10 -1.38
N LEU A 740 -27.88 -11.36 -1.09
CA LEU A 740 -27.31 -11.26 0.26
C LEU A 740 -28.35 -10.77 1.27
N ASN A 741 -29.06 -9.67 0.94
CA ASN A 741 -30.11 -9.12 1.79
C ASN A 741 -31.27 -10.10 1.99
N TYR A 742 -31.70 -10.80 0.94
CA TYR A 742 -32.76 -11.82 1.03
C TYR A 742 -32.34 -13.03 1.89
N ILE A 743 -31.10 -13.52 1.76
CA ILE A 743 -30.60 -14.61 2.61
C ILE A 743 -30.52 -14.16 4.07
N TYR A 744 -29.99 -12.95 4.30
CA TYR A 744 -29.83 -12.39 5.63
C TYR A 744 -31.18 -12.08 6.30
N SER A 745 -32.14 -11.51 5.59
CA SER A 745 -33.47 -11.21 6.12
C SER A 745 -34.28 -12.47 6.41
N THR A 746 -34.05 -13.55 5.67
CA THR A 746 -34.82 -14.80 5.80
C THR A 746 -34.21 -15.78 6.81
N ASN A 747 -32.88 -15.86 6.90
CA ASN A 747 -32.18 -16.89 7.70
C ASN A 747 -31.10 -16.31 8.63
N GLY A 748 -30.97 -14.99 8.71
CA GLY A 748 -29.93 -14.32 9.48
C GLY A 748 -28.51 -14.65 9.02
N LEU A 749 -27.53 -14.35 9.90
CA LEU A 749 -26.12 -14.63 9.64
C LEU A 749 -25.82 -16.13 9.46
N LYS A 750 -26.57 -17.00 10.15
CA LYS A 750 -26.45 -18.47 10.03
C LYS A 750 -26.75 -18.96 8.62
N GLY A 751 -27.63 -18.27 7.88
CA GLY A 751 -27.95 -18.56 6.49
C GLY A 751 -26.72 -18.48 5.56
N LEU A 752 -25.83 -17.51 5.79
CA LEU A 752 -24.64 -17.26 4.95
C LEU A 752 -23.54 -18.31 5.12
N TYR A 753 -23.58 -19.11 6.19
CA TYR A 753 -22.61 -20.18 6.47
C TYR A 753 -23.22 -21.57 6.35
N ARG A 754 -24.43 -21.68 5.80
CA ARG A 754 -25.08 -22.98 5.60
C ARG A 754 -24.27 -23.86 4.65
N GLY A 755 -24.05 -25.11 5.03
CA GLY A 755 -23.22 -26.05 4.24
C GLY A 755 -21.70 -25.82 4.38
N VAL A 756 -21.25 -25.02 5.35
CA VAL A 756 -19.82 -24.80 5.61
C VAL A 756 -19.11 -26.09 6.04
N THR A 757 -19.75 -26.95 6.84
CA THR A 757 -19.15 -28.21 7.34
C THR A 757 -18.74 -29.19 6.22
N PRO A 758 -19.62 -29.59 5.29
CA PRO A 758 -19.21 -30.44 4.16
C PRO A 758 -18.20 -29.73 3.25
N ARG A 759 -18.23 -28.39 3.16
CA ARG A 759 -17.25 -27.62 2.38
C ARG A 759 -15.87 -27.63 3.01
N ILE A 760 -15.76 -27.50 4.34
CA ILE A 760 -14.49 -27.61 5.05
C ILE A 760 -13.90 -29.00 4.80
N ALA A 761 -14.70 -30.06 4.98
CA ALA A 761 -14.26 -31.43 4.72
C ALA A 761 -13.75 -31.63 3.28
N LEU A 762 -14.51 -31.14 2.29
CA LEU A 762 -14.11 -31.18 0.88
C LEU A 762 -12.85 -30.35 0.61
N GLY A 763 -12.75 -29.16 1.19
CA GLY A 763 -11.60 -28.27 1.03
C GLY A 763 -10.32 -28.84 1.62
N VAL A 764 -10.41 -29.49 2.78
CA VAL A 764 -9.33 -30.25 3.41
C VAL A 764 -8.88 -31.37 2.48
N TRP A 765 -9.78 -32.25 2.04
CA TRP A 765 -9.42 -33.38 1.18
C TRP A 765 -8.79 -32.94 -0.14
N GLN A 766 -9.38 -31.95 -0.81
CA GLN A 766 -8.86 -31.39 -2.06
C GLN A 766 -7.45 -30.85 -1.92
N THR A 767 -7.18 -30.14 -0.83
CA THR A 767 -5.87 -29.52 -0.60
C THR A 767 -4.84 -30.59 -0.22
N ILE A 768 -5.22 -31.60 0.55
CA ILE A 768 -4.35 -32.76 0.83
C ILE A 768 -3.97 -33.49 -0.46
N CYS A 769 -4.91 -33.79 -1.35
CA CYS A 769 -4.60 -34.48 -2.62
C CYS A 769 -3.73 -33.63 -3.54
N MET A 770 -4.02 -32.33 -3.67
CA MET A 770 -3.37 -31.48 -4.66
C MET A 770 -2.04 -30.89 -4.21
N VAL A 771 -1.88 -30.66 -2.91
CA VAL A 771 -0.69 -30.01 -2.35
C VAL A 771 0.19 -31.04 -1.64
N ALA A 772 -0.32 -31.72 -0.60
CA ALA A 772 0.49 -32.68 0.16
C ALA A 772 0.86 -33.93 -0.64
N LEU A 773 -0.14 -34.65 -1.19
CA LEU A 773 0.12 -35.84 -2.00
C LEU A 773 0.78 -35.49 -3.33
N GLY A 774 0.50 -34.30 -3.88
CA GLY A 774 1.20 -33.81 -5.07
C GLY A 774 2.70 -33.66 -4.86
N ASP A 775 3.12 -33.06 -3.74
CA ASP A 775 4.53 -32.93 -3.41
C ASP A 775 5.19 -34.30 -3.11
N ILE A 776 4.48 -35.21 -2.43
CA ILE A 776 4.98 -36.57 -2.14
C ILE A 776 5.13 -37.39 -3.43
N ALA A 777 4.16 -37.30 -4.34
CA ALA A 777 4.19 -38.01 -5.61
C ALA A 777 5.27 -37.47 -6.55
N LYS A 778 5.52 -36.15 -6.56
CA LYS A 778 6.66 -35.56 -7.29
C LYS A 778 7.99 -36.14 -6.79
N GLU A 779 8.19 -36.17 -5.48
CA GLU A 779 9.42 -36.71 -4.85
C GLU A 779 9.60 -38.21 -5.16
N ALA A 780 8.52 -38.98 -5.25
CA ALA A 780 8.57 -40.39 -5.64
C ALA A 780 8.91 -40.57 -7.14
N VAL A 781 8.33 -39.76 -8.03
CA VAL A 781 8.63 -39.78 -9.46
C VAL A 781 10.07 -39.34 -9.73
N GLU A 782 10.61 -38.35 -9.00
CA GLU A 782 12.02 -37.93 -9.05
C GLU A 782 12.97 -39.09 -8.75
N LYS A 783 12.68 -39.84 -7.68
CA LYS A 783 13.49 -41.00 -7.27
C LYS A 783 13.43 -42.16 -8.26
N LEU A 784 12.29 -42.37 -8.92
CA LEU A 784 12.07 -43.50 -9.83
C LEU A 784 12.55 -43.25 -11.26
N THR A 785 12.49 -42.01 -11.73
CA THR A 785 12.78 -41.67 -13.14
C THR A 785 14.18 -41.07 -13.34
N GLY A 786 14.89 -40.69 -12.26
CA GLY A 786 16.19 -40.00 -12.33
C GLY A 786 16.10 -38.56 -12.87
N ASP A 787 14.97 -38.20 -13.47
CA ASP A 787 14.63 -36.83 -13.79
C ASP A 787 14.34 -36.06 -12.51
N LYS A 788 15.07 -34.95 -12.27
CA LYS A 788 14.59 -33.92 -11.35
C LYS A 788 13.26 -33.40 -11.90
N VAL A 789 12.14 -33.95 -11.43
CA VAL A 789 10.87 -33.24 -11.37
C VAL A 789 11.18 -31.96 -10.63
N THR A 790 10.79 -30.84 -11.22
CA THR A 790 11.23 -29.54 -10.71
C THR A 790 10.55 -29.29 -9.37
N ALA A 791 11.30 -29.53 -8.29
CA ALA A 791 10.93 -29.15 -6.93
C ALA A 791 10.69 -27.63 -6.83
N LYS A 792 9.75 -27.32 -5.91
CA LYS A 792 9.22 -26.06 -5.38
C LYS A 792 9.74 -24.72 -5.97
N HIS A 793 8.74 -23.85 -6.16
CA HIS A 793 8.78 -22.51 -6.73
C HIS A 793 9.58 -21.50 -5.93
#